data_AF-A0A1I8BNP8-F1
#
_entry.id   AF-A0A1I8BNP8-F1
#
_cell.length_a   1.000
_cell.length_b   1.000
_cell.length_c   1.000
_cell.angle_alpha   90.00
_cell.angle_beta   90.00
_cell.angle_gamma   90.00
#
_symmetry.space_group_name_H-M   'P 1'
#
loop_
_entity.id
_entity.type
_entity.pdbx_description
1 polymer ?
#
loop_
_entity_poly.entity_id
_entity_poly.type
_entity_poly.pdbx_seq_one_letter_code
_entity_poly.pdbx_strand_id
1 'polypeptide(L)'
;MFPLPRPITFQVDTEPTRYSLSNARLYSSQRHYSLAILNYIAVLKSLPTENRKKYLEEFLVTLRAFLHREANETNTNDVLRVATIIYGTEFRFWRTIAEYYYVQSKLSRSLANFQRALLFAKGDIEWLQATTSIENLKTNLFDAWHWRMINDGKRNAKFVEAINTAINSKQDARVIDIGCGSGIFSIAAARNGNLVHACDLDETMCKIARNCFLQNDVRVKLFEMHSNKLVVKKRYNLLVSETVDCAIFGERIVDTAALFFSLLEAEAIDRENVFEYSDTLTFISDCCNVEGSASKNIKRILPPSPYTCSYVNELKDGYRLLSQPIEGVSIDFNNVAQLMKIKNGQFVTELILKANKTGVASAVCVWFRLNLFGDIEICTSPEENYCWQQAIYPFYPQTLVKQGDIIRFEIFIKDNAVRVHPISGLLPVRECQILRLPQWVDLMAMNDSVVRNFYFNAAARYSSVLDCTDLLIDKRFSVASEYSAIRYVGKNATSIEKAFCRPGSLILFWPFSNQGRFLDEYLTSIIGLRLRNPKSILVPVQLSVNGCLINSNELCKRSRLLQDKQATYCGIDLSPMDDYRVQYFHEIETQTFDFEQISDDVELFRMDFSNSNRNLLDQLTRVKQHCIFTCLKTSVCHAILFWFTLFDPNGNSLDLRRQSAAFLPSAFLLSNSKTLSVDDKLKAIFSFLHGNLLFHSIKDLPRALTQNKQKYEDPWSDDAEDKTILSQWALFHWGPISSMSICTILMDHHCPWVNNCVGGRNQFHFIRFLFFVFIGAVHSAIILSSCLYKVVSTIISMSKANKSLSPPPEYLELPDLPINSISMFIASVLAVGLTYGVIFAVSVLLFLQLRSVWQDTTGIEEIFPSAARNAKSAKLWTEYRMNGLVQRRRRKRSSNKKVMISNDNNGNNIDCEYY
;
A
#
# COMPACT_ATOMS: atom_id res chain seq x y z
N MET A 1 -4.51 66.50 -28.67
CA MET A 1 -5.00 65.51 -27.68
C MET A 1 -6.21 64.81 -28.28
N PHE A 2 -6.04 63.63 -28.86
CA PHE A 2 -7.16 62.71 -29.13
C PHE A 2 -7.27 61.75 -27.95
N PRO A 3 -8.48 61.44 -27.45
CA PRO A 3 -8.63 60.58 -26.29
C PRO A 3 -8.30 59.14 -26.67
N LEU A 4 -7.48 58.49 -25.84
CA LEU A 4 -7.24 57.04 -25.92
C LEU A 4 -8.58 56.30 -25.81
N PRO A 5 -8.81 55.23 -26.60
CA PRO A 5 -10.04 54.46 -26.50
C PRO A 5 -10.13 53.81 -25.12
N ARG A 6 -11.29 53.94 -24.47
CA ARG A 6 -11.58 53.31 -23.18
C ARG A 6 -11.44 51.77 -23.31
N PRO A 7 -10.91 51.07 -22.29
CA PRO A 7 -10.88 49.62 -22.31
C PRO A 7 -12.32 49.08 -22.37
N ILE A 8 -12.59 48.26 -23.38
CA ILE A 8 -13.87 47.56 -23.53
C ILE A 8 -14.01 46.58 -22.38
N THR A 9 -14.88 46.89 -21.43
CA THR A 9 -15.34 45.93 -20.43
C THR A 9 -16.29 44.95 -21.13
N PHE A 10 -15.83 43.73 -21.37
CA PHE A 10 -16.69 42.64 -21.83
C PHE A 10 -17.78 42.38 -20.79
N GLN A 11 -19.05 42.67 -21.14
CA GLN A 11 -20.19 42.17 -20.38
C GLN A 11 -20.22 40.65 -20.43
N VAL A 12 -20.47 40.03 -19.28
CA VAL A 12 -20.35 38.58 -18.99
C VAL A 12 -21.30 37.70 -19.82
N ASP A 13 -22.15 38.30 -20.65
CA ASP A 13 -23.40 37.71 -21.12
C ASP A 13 -23.65 37.87 -22.63
N THR A 14 -22.58 37.85 -23.43
CA THR A 14 -22.70 37.81 -24.89
C THR A 14 -23.17 36.42 -25.37
N GLU A 15 -24.05 36.36 -26.38
CA GLU A 15 -24.56 35.09 -26.97
C GLU A 15 -23.47 34.02 -27.25
N PRO A 16 -22.30 34.37 -27.81
CA PRO A 16 -21.23 33.39 -28.07
C PRO A 16 -20.70 32.70 -26.81
N THR A 17 -20.60 33.43 -25.69
CA THR A 17 -20.18 32.91 -24.38
C THR A 17 -21.19 31.87 -23.87
N ARG A 18 -22.49 32.19 -23.94
CA ARG A 18 -23.56 31.27 -23.53
C ARG A 18 -23.60 30.03 -24.43
N TYR A 19 -23.41 30.22 -25.74
CA TYR A 19 -23.39 29.14 -26.72
C TYR A 19 -22.24 28.14 -26.46
N SER A 20 -21.00 28.63 -26.35
CA SER A 20 -19.85 27.76 -26.11
C SER A 20 -19.88 27.08 -24.74
N LEU A 21 -20.35 27.75 -23.69
CA LEU A 21 -20.57 27.10 -22.38
C LEU A 21 -21.65 26.01 -22.44
N SER A 22 -22.74 26.26 -23.17
CA SER A 22 -23.79 25.26 -23.40
C SER A 22 -23.25 24.04 -24.17
N ASN A 23 -22.41 24.26 -25.17
CA ASN A 23 -21.74 23.18 -25.89
C ASN A 23 -20.75 22.42 -25.00
N ALA A 24 -20.00 23.12 -24.14
CA ALA A 24 -19.09 22.49 -23.19
C ALA A 24 -19.83 21.52 -22.26
N ARG A 25 -20.98 21.96 -21.71
CA ARG A 25 -21.90 21.14 -20.90
C ARG A 25 -22.44 19.94 -21.68
N LEU A 26 -22.89 20.18 -22.91
CA LEU A 26 -23.42 19.14 -23.79
C LEU A 26 -22.35 18.07 -24.06
N TYR A 27 -21.15 18.46 -24.50
CA TYR A 27 -20.06 17.51 -24.75
C TYR A 27 -19.62 16.78 -23.48
N SER A 28 -19.58 17.46 -22.33
CA SER A 28 -19.28 16.84 -21.03
C SER A 28 -20.32 15.75 -20.70
N SER A 29 -21.61 16.02 -20.89
CA SER A 29 -22.69 15.05 -20.69
C SER A 29 -22.66 13.88 -21.69
N GLN A 30 -22.19 14.13 -22.91
CA GLN A 30 -21.98 13.11 -23.94
C GLN A 30 -20.68 12.30 -23.75
N ARG A 31 -19.87 12.65 -22.74
CA ARG A 31 -18.56 12.05 -22.45
C ARG A 31 -17.52 12.27 -23.55
N HIS A 32 -17.56 13.43 -24.20
CA HIS A 32 -16.52 13.94 -25.08
C HIS A 32 -15.77 15.05 -24.35
N TYR A 33 -14.91 14.67 -23.41
CA TYR A 33 -14.35 15.59 -22.43
C TYR A 33 -13.27 16.50 -23.02
N SER A 34 -12.46 16.02 -23.95
CA SER A 34 -11.51 16.83 -24.73
C SER A 34 -12.22 17.99 -25.46
N LEU A 35 -13.31 17.70 -26.18
CA LEU A 35 -14.13 18.71 -26.85
C LEU A 35 -14.82 19.67 -25.87
N ALA A 36 -15.29 19.15 -24.73
CA ALA A 36 -15.88 19.96 -23.67
C ALA A 36 -14.86 20.96 -23.11
N ILE A 37 -13.63 20.51 -22.82
CA ILE A 37 -12.53 21.33 -22.31
C ILE A 37 -12.16 22.41 -23.31
N LEU A 38 -12.06 22.10 -24.61
CA LEU A 38 -11.78 23.10 -25.65
C LEU A 38 -12.87 24.20 -25.70
N ASN A 39 -14.15 23.82 -25.56
CA ASN A 39 -15.26 24.78 -25.52
C ASN A 39 -15.24 25.66 -24.26
N TYR A 40 -14.87 25.09 -23.09
CA TYR A 40 -14.63 25.89 -21.90
C TYR A 40 -13.46 26.86 -22.11
N ILE A 41 -12.33 26.38 -22.61
CA ILE A 41 -11.11 27.17 -22.83
C ILE A 41 -11.37 28.36 -23.76
N ALA A 42 -12.12 28.15 -24.84
CA ALA A 42 -12.45 29.18 -25.84
C ALA A 42 -13.11 30.42 -25.22
N VAL A 43 -13.86 30.23 -24.14
CA VAL A 43 -14.58 31.31 -23.44
C VAL A 43 -13.83 31.77 -22.20
N LEU A 44 -13.33 30.84 -21.39
CA LEU A 44 -12.73 31.19 -20.10
C LEU A 44 -11.47 32.05 -20.24
N LYS A 45 -10.73 31.92 -21.35
CA LYS A 45 -9.54 32.74 -21.63
C LYS A 45 -9.88 34.22 -21.82
N SER A 46 -11.06 34.55 -22.38
CA SER A 46 -11.48 35.94 -22.63
C SER A 46 -12.22 36.57 -21.46
N LEU A 47 -12.65 35.79 -20.46
CA LEU A 47 -13.32 36.30 -19.26
C LEU A 47 -12.32 36.90 -18.24
N PRO A 48 -12.73 37.93 -17.48
CA PRO A 48 -12.00 38.40 -16.31
C PRO A 48 -11.86 37.31 -15.23
N THR A 49 -10.77 37.34 -14.46
CA THR A 49 -10.43 36.30 -13.47
C THR A 49 -11.54 36.00 -12.47
N GLU A 50 -12.23 37.03 -11.94
CA GLU A 50 -13.33 36.85 -10.99
C GLU A 50 -14.49 36.05 -11.59
N ASN A 51 -14.76 36.22 -12.88
CA ASN A 51 -15.86 35.53 -13.55
C ASN A 51 -15.50 34.08 -13.90
N ARG A 52 -14.21 33.77 -14.08
CA ARG A 52 -13.75 32.39 -14.31
C ARG A 52 -14.05 31.50 -13.11
N LYS A 53 -13.91 32.00 -11.88
CA LYS A 53 -14.15 31.23 -10.65
C LYS A 53 -15.55 30.60 -10.60
N LYS A 54 -16.57 31.27 -11.16
CA LYS A 54 -17.94 30.75 -11.26
C LYS A 54 -18.03 29.39 -11.97
N TYR A 55 -17.11 29.13 -12.89
CA TYR A 55 -17.07 27.92 -13.71
C TYR A 55 -15.96 26.95 -13.29
N LEU A 56 -15.21 27.24 -12.22
CA LEU A 56 -14.07 26.44 -11.78
C LEU A 56 -14.49 24.99 -11.48
N GLU A 57 -15.47 24.80 -10.60
CA GLU A 57 -15.90 23.44 -10.21
C GLU A 57 -16.43 22.63 -11.39
N GLU A 58 -17.26 23.25 -12.22
CA GLU A 58 -17.80 22.63 -13.42
C GLU A 58 -16.68 22.20 -14.38
N PHE A 59 -15.68 23.08 -14.60
CA PHE A 59 -14.51 22.77 -15.40
C PHE A 59 -13.66 21.65 -14.80
N LEU A 60 -13.41 21.67 -13.47
CA LEU A 60 -12.60 20.66 -12.79
C LEU A 60 -13.26 19.27 -12.81
N VAL A 61 -14.58 19.18 -12.76
CA VAL A 61 -15.31 17.92 -12.95
C VAL A 61 -15.07 17.36 -14.35
N THR A 62 -15.18 18.19 -15.39
CA THR A 62 -14.87 17.79 -16.77
C THR A 62 -13.40 17.42 -16.93
N LEU A 63 -12.47 18.19 -16.34
CA LEU A 63 -11.04 17.91 -16.37
C LEU A 63 -10.70 16.58 -15.72
N ARG A 64 -11.25 16.28 -14.54
CA ARG A 64 -11.08 14.97 -13.89
C ARG A 64 -11.57 13.84 -14.80
N ALA A 65 -12.75 14.00 -15.39
CA ALA A 65 -13.30 13.00 -16.29
C ALA A 65 -12.44 12.79 -17.54
N PHE A 66 -11.87 13.85 -18.12
CA PHE A 66 -10.87 13.77 -19.19
C PHE A 66 -9.62 13.02 -18.75
N LEU A 67 -9.00 13.44 -17.64
CA LEU A 67 -7.77 12.85 -17.11
C LEU A 67 -7.90 11.35 -16.84
N HIS A 68 -9.08 10.88 -16.41
CA HIS A 68 -9.32 9.47 -16.15
C HIS A 68 -9.75 8.63 -17.36
N ARG A 69 -10.20 9.24 -18.47
CA ARG A 69 -10.87 8.50 -19.58
C ARG A 69 -10.30 8.72 -20.96
N GLU A 70 -9.73 9.88 -21.23
CA GLU A 70 -9.26 10.28 -22.57
C GLU A 70 -7.76 10.65 -22.57
N ALA A 71 -7.13 10.76 -21.40
CA ALA A 71 -5.73 11.18 -21.27
C ALA A 71 -4.73 10.16 -21.82
N ASN A 72 -3.79 10.67 -22.62
CA ASN A 72 -2.51 10.07 -22.98
C ASN A 72 -1.40 11.12 -22.79
N GLU A 73 -0.12 10.75 -22.93
CA GLU A 73 0.97 11.69 -22.60
C GLU A 73 0.92 12.99 -23.42
N THR A 74 0.62 12.90 -24.72
CA THR A 74 0.62 14.05 -25.64
C THR A 74 -0.56 14.98 -25.36
N ASN A 75 -1.78 14.45 -25.36
CA ASN A 75 -2.99 15.29 -25.20
C ASN A 75 -3.13 15.85 -23.79
N THR A 76 -2.57 15.18 -22.77
CA THR A 76 -2.59 15.64 -21.38
C THR A 76 -1.74 16.89 -21.25
N ASN A 77 -0.53 16.89 -21.82
CA ASN A 77 0.35 18.05 -21.77
C ASN A 77 -0.28 19.28 -22.44
N ASP A 78 -0.94 19.10 -23.59
CA ASP A 78 -1.61 20.20 -24.29
C ASP A 78 -2.78 20.77 -23.48
N VAL A 79 -3.66 19.89 -22.97
CA VAL A 79 -4.81 20.30 -22.15
C VAL A 79 -4.35 20.98 -20.86
N LEU A 80 -3.37 20.41 -20.15
CA LEU A 80 -2.86 20.99 -18.91
C LEU A 80 -2.15 22.32 -19.14
N ARG A 81 -1.41 22.48 -20.24
CA ARG A 81 -0.75 23.74 -20.58
C ARG A 81 -1.76 24.87 -20.73
N VAL A 82 -2.86 24.62 -21.44
CA VAL A 82 -3.90 25.64 -21.65
C VAL A 82 -4.74 25.87 -20.39
N ALA A 83 -5.09 24.81 -19.66
CA ALA A 83 -5.82 24.93 -18.40
C ALA A 83 -5.01 25.71 -17.34
N THR A 84 -3.68 25.57 -17.33
CA THR A 84 -2.78 26.35 -16.45
C THR A 84 -2.83 27.85 -16.74
N ILE A 85 -3.04 28.26 -18.00
CA ILE A 85 -3.20 29.69 -18.33
C ILE A 85 -4.48 30.27 -17.71
N ILE A 86 -5.52 29.45 -17.54
CA ILE A 86 -6.84 29.88 -17.07
C ILE A 86 -6.93 29.82 -15.54
N TYR A 87 -6.51 28.71 -14.95
CA TYR A 87 -6.69 28.38 -13.53
C TYR A 87 -5.37 28.07 -12.80
N GLY A 88 -4.22 28.40 -13.37
CA GLY A 88 -2.91 28.15 -12.77
C GLY A 88 -2.65 28.87 -11.45
N THR A 89 -3.55 29.74 -11.00
CA THR A 89 -3.50 30.39 -9.68
C THR A 89 -4.52 29.84 -8.68
N GLU A 90 -5.22 28.74 -9.03
CA GLU A 90 -6.26 28.15 -8.17
C GLU A 90 -5.77 26.85 -7.51
N PHE A 91 -5.89 26.78 -6.18
CA PHE A 91 -5.52 25.62 -5.37
C PHE A 91 -6.12 24.30 -5.91
N ARG A 92 -7.45 24.29 -6.12
CA ARG A 92 -8.20 23.08 -6.50
C ARG A 92 -7.78 22.53 -7.88
N PHE A 93 -7.29 23.40 -8.76
CA PHE A 93 -6.77 23.00 -10.07
C PHE A 93 -5.48 22.19 -9.92
N TRP A 94 -4.49 22.71 -9.19
CA TRP A 94 -3.24 21.99 -8.97
C TRP A 94 -3.43 20.71 -8.16
N ARG A 95 -4.31 20.74 -7.15
CA ARG A 95 -4.68 19.54 -6.39
C ARG A 95 -5.27 18.45 -7.30
N THR A 96 -6.16 18.81 -8.21
CA THR A 96 -6.77 17.86 -9.18
C THR A 96 -5.70 17.18 -10.04
N ILE A 97 -4.72 17.93 -10.52
CA ILE A 97 -3.61 17.38 -11.33
C ILE A 97 -2.72 16.47 -10.49
N ALA A 98 -2.44 16.88 -9.24
CA ALA A 98 -1.61 16.12 -8.33
C ALA A 98 -2.24 14.76 -7.98
N GLU A 99 -3.55 14.73 -7.69
CA GLU A 99 -4.34 13.51 -7.46
C GLU A 99 -4.31 12.58 -8.68
N TYR A 100 -4.43 13.13 -9.90
CA TYR A 100 -4.31 12.33 -11.12
C TYR A 100 -2.94 11.65 -11.23
N TYR A 101 -1.84 12.39 -11.07
CA TYR A 101 -0.50 11.80 -11.14
C TYR A 101 -0.23 10.79 -10.02
N TYR A 102 -0.82 10.99 -8.84
CA TYR A 102 -0.75 10.02 -7.75
C TYR A 102 -1.37 8.68 -8.14
N VAL A 103 -2.58 8.70 -8.71
CA VAL A 103 -3.28 7.48 -9.18
C VAL A 103 -2.52 6.77 -10.30
N GLN A 104 -1.74 7.50 -11.10
CA GLN A 104 -0.86 6.94 -12.13
C GLN A 104 0.51 6.48 -11.58
N SER A 105 0.72 6.48 -10.27
CA SER A 105 1.99 6.19 -9.60
C SER A 105 3.16 7.09 -10.02
N LYS A 106 2.88 8.27 -10.62
CA LYS A 106 3.88 9.28 -10.98
C LYS A 106 4.13 10.23 -9.80
N LEU A 107 4.64 9.67 -8.70
CA LEU A 107 4.72 10.32 -7.38
C LEU A 107 5.51 11.64 -7.41
N SER A 108 6.65 11.68 -8.10
CA SER A 108 7.46 12.90 -8.27
C SER A 108 6.66 14.05 -8.89
N ARG A 109 5.86 13.78 -9.93
CA ARG A 109 5.01 14.78 -10.57
C ARG A 109 3.85 15.18 -9.67
N SER A 110 3.30 14.22 -8.91
CA SER A 110 2.26 14.51 -7.92
C SER A 110 2.75 15.50 -6.87
N LEU A 111 3.91 15.23 -6.26
CA LEU A 111 4.53 16.10 -5.25
C LEU A 111 4.72 17.54 -5.77
N ALA A 112 5.29 17.70 -6.96
CA ALA A 112 5.50 19.02 -7.56
C ALA A 112 4.19 19.80 -7.76
N ASN A 113 3.09 19.11 -8.09
CA ASN A 113 1.78 19.75 -8.25
C ASN A 113 1.09 20.03 -6.91
N PHE A 114 1.28 19.20 -5.88
CA PHE A 114 0.81 19.53 -4.53
C PHE A 114 1.58 20.72 -3.93
N GLN A 115 2.89 20.83 -4.18
CA GLN A 115 3.67 22.01 -3.80
C GLN A 115 3.14 23.28 -4.49
N ARG A 116 2.76 23.19 -5.77
CA ARG A 116 2.07 24.31 -6.45
C ARG A 116 0.70 24.59 -5.85
N ALA A 117 -0.09 23.57 -5.51
CA ALA A 117 -1.36 23.76 -4.83
C ALA A 117 -1.15 24.53 -3.53
N LEU A 118 -0.16 24.14 -2.73
CA LEU A 118 0.19 24.82 -1.48
C LEU A 118 0.51 26.31 -1.68
N LEU A 119 1.24 26.69 -2.74
CA LEU A 119 1.53 28.09 -3.07
C LEU A 119 0.27 28.94 -3.31
N PHE A 120 -0.82 28.32 -3.77
CA PHE A 120 -2.09 28.99 -4.09
C PHE A 120 -3.21 28.70 -3.08
N ALA A 121 -2.90 28.03 -1.96
CA ALA A 121 -3.86 27.75 -0.91
C ALA A 121 -4.40 29.04 -0.28
N LYS A 122 -5.72 29.17 -0.20
CA LYS A 122 -6.43 30.29 0.41
C LYS A 122 -7.04 29.82 1.73
N GLY A 123 -6.38 30.16 2.84
CA GLY A 123 -6.82 29.81 4.19
C GLY A 123 -6.31 28.46 4.69
N ASP A 124 -6.66 28.15 5.94
CA ASP A 124 -6.03 27.07 6.69
C ASP A 124 -6.41 25.67 6.18
N ILE A 125 -7.65 25.46 5.74
CA ILE A 125 -8.13 24.15 5.30
C ILE A 125 -7.42 23.72 4.00
N GLU A 126 -7.28 24.61 3.02
CA GLU A 126 -6.59 24.31 1.77
C GLU A 126 -5.10 24.05 2.03
N TRP A 127 -4.47 24.87 2.89
CA TRP A 127 -3.09 24.66 3.31
C TRP A 127 -2.89 23.29 3.98
N LEU A 128 -3.81 22.92 4.87
CA LEU A 128 -3.78 21.67 5.61
C LEU A 128 -3.95 20.46 4.68
N GLN A 129 -4.89 20.56 3.72
CA GLN A 129 -5.09 19.52 2.70
C GLN A 129 -3.83 19.28 1.85
N ALA A 130 -3.22 20.34 1.31
CA ALA A 130 -2.01 20.18 0.51
C ALA A 130 -0.83 19.69 1.35
N THR A 131 -0.65 20.20 2.58
CA THR A 131 0.45 19.80 3.46
C THR A 131 0.33 18.34 3.87
N THR A 132 -0.86 17.88 4.27
CA THR A 132 -1.10 16.45 4.57
C THR A 132 -0.76 15.58 3.37
N SER A 133 -1.21 15.97 2.16
CA SER A 133 -0.91 15.22 0.95
C SER A 133 0.58 15.19 0.61
N ILE A 134 1.30 16.29 0.83
CA ILE A 134 2.75 16.35 0.62
C ILE A 134 3.48 15.42 1.58
N GLU A 135 3.16 15.45 2.88
CA GLU A 135 3.83 14.60 3.87
C GLU A 135 3.53 13.11 3.62
N ASN A 136 2.28 12.76 3.32
CA ASN A 136 1.90 11.39 2.95
C ASN A 136 2.57 10.94 1.63
N LEU A 137 2.82 11.85 0.69
CA LEU A 137 3.55 11.53 -0.54
C LEU A 137 5.03 11.32 -0.29
N LYS A 138 5.66 12.13 0.56
CA LYS A 138 7.08 11.98 0.91
C LYS A 138 7.35 10.60 1.50
N THR A 139 6.47 10.09 2.35
CA THR A 139 6.60 8.74 2.91
C THR A 139 6.52 7.63 1.85
N ASN A 140 5.95 7.89 0.66
CA ASN A 140 5.90 6.94 -0.46
C ASN A 140 7.00 7.18 -1.51
N LEU A 141 7.65 8.35 -1.49
CA LEU A 141 8.71 8.72 -2.43
C LEU A 141 10.08 8.25 -1.96
N PHE A 142 10.27 8.20 -0.65
CA PHE A 142 11.53 7.85 -0.02
C PHE A 142 11.24 7.08 1.25
N ASP A 143 11.45 5.76 1.19
CA ASP A 143 11.21 4.92 2.36
C ASP A 143 12.20 5.23 3.48
N ALA A 144 11.72 5.21 4.72
CA ALA A 144 12.51 5.60 5.89
C ALA A 144 13.76 4.73 6.14
N TRP A 145 13.76 3.47 5.66
CA TRP A 145 14.89 2.55 5.86
C TRP A 145 16.18 3.01 5.15
N HIS A 146 16.07 3.77 4.06
CA HIS A 146 17.23 4.36 3.37
C HIS A 146 18.04 5.27 4.30
N TRP A 147 17.40 5.97 5.25
CA TRP A 147 18.11 6.81 6.22
C TRP A 147 19.01 5.98 7.13
N ARG A 148 18.49 4.85 7.63
CA ARG A 148 19.27 3.95 8.50
C ARG A 148 20.46 3.36 7.74
N MET A 149 20.26 2.97 6.49
CA MET A 149 21.33 2.43 5.64
C MET A 149 22.39 3.49 5.33
N ILE A 150 21.99 4.67 4.87
CA ILE A 150 22.94 5.75 4.56
C ILE A 150 23.69 6.21 5.81
N ASN A 151 23.05 6.20 6.98
CA ASN A 151 23.69 6.58 8.24
C ASN A 151 24.53 5.46 8.89
N ASP A 152 24.59 4.27 8.29
CA ASP A 152 25.47 3.20 8.75
C ASP A 152 26.90 3.44 8.25
N GLY A 153 27.64 4.25 9.01
CA GLY A 153 29.04 4.59 8.69
C GLY A 153 29.96 3.37 8.64
N LYS A 154 29.70 2.32 9.44
CA LYS A 154 30.51 1.08 9.42
C LYS A 154 30.33 0.34 8.09
N ARG A 155 29.08 0.20 7.66
CA ARG A 155 28.71 -0.37 6.35
C ARG A 155 29.34 0.43 5.22
N ASN A 156 29.13 1.75 5.22
CA ASN A 156 29.66 2.61 4.16
C ASN A 156 31.18 2.55 4.07
N ALA A 157 31.89 2.58 5.21
CA ALA A 157 33.34 2.48 5.25
C ALA A 157 33.84 1.16 4.64
N LYS A 158 33.25 0.01 5.01
CA LYS A 158 33.63 -1.30 4.46
C LYS A 158 33.37 -1.42 2.96
N PHE A 159 32.24 -0.91 2.47
CA PHE A 159 31.98 -0.87 1.03
C PHE A 159 32.97 0.03 0.29
N VAL A 160 33.26 1.22 0.80
CA VAL A 160 34.21 2.14 0.17
C VAL A 160 35.63 1.56 0.20
N GLU A 161 36.04 0.92 1.29
CA GLU A 161 37.31 0.21 1.41
C GLU A 161 37.41 -0.93 0.39
N ALA A 162 36.37 -1.77 0.29
CA ALA A 162 36.30 -2.85 -0.69
C ALA A 162 36.38 -2.32 -2.13
N ILE A 163 35.60 -1.29 -2.47
CA ILE A 163 35.60 -0.65 -3.79
C ILE A 163 36.98 -0.08 -4.14
N ASN A 164 37.64 0.62 -3.21
CA ASN A 164 38.96 1.18 -3.46
C ASN A 164 40.02 0.08 -3.63
N THR A 165 39.97 -0.97 -2.80
CA THR A 165 40.89 -2.11 -2.89
C THR A 165 40.71 -2.85 -4.22
N ALA A 166 39.45 -3.06 -4.61
CA ALA A 166 39.04 -3.61 -5.88
C ALA A 166 39.58 -2.83 -7.08
N ILE A 167 39.36 -1.51 -7.11
CA ILE A 167 39.87 -0.62 -8.15
C ILE A 167 41.41 -0.70 -8.24
N ASN A 168 42.11 -0.63 -7.11
CA ASN A 168 43.57 -0.62 -7.06
C ASN A 168 44.21 -1.92 -7.54
N SER A 169 43.47 -3.04 -7.47
CA SER A 169 43.92 -4.34 -8.00
C SER A 169 43.87 -4.45 -9.53
N LYS A 170 43.23 -3.49 -10.22
CA LYS A 170 43.02 -3.52 -11.68
C LYS A 170 43.75 -2.36 -12.37
N GLN A 171 44.32 -2.63 -13.55
CA GLN A 171 45.04 -1.60 -14.31
C GLN A 171 44.11 -0.59 -15.01
N ASP A 172 42.89 -0.99 -15.39
CA ASP A 172 41.85 -0.13 -16.00
C ASP A 172 40.47 -0.50 -15.44
N ALA A 173 40.16 -0.04 -14.23
CA ALA A 173 38.89 -0.35 -13.58
C ALA A 173 37.71 0.38 -14.26
N ARG A 174 36.73 -0.39 -14.74
CA ARG A 174 35.50 0.08 -15.38
C ARG A 174 34.32 -0.43 -14.57
N VAL A 175 33.71 0.49 -13.82
CA VAL A 175 32.73 0.20 -12.77
C VAL A 175 31.32 0.36 -13.30
N ILE A 176 30.47 -0.61 -12.98
CA ILE A 176 29.02 -0.46 -13.04
C ILE A 176 28.40 -0.68 -11.66
N ASP A 177 27.65 0.32 -11.21
CA ASP A 177 26.89 0.29 -9.95
C ASP A 177 25.40 -0.01 -10.26
N ILE A 178 24.88 -1.17 -9.88
CA ILE A 178 23.49 -1.58 -10.11
C ILE A 178 22.70 -1.47 -8.81
N GLY A 179 21.57 -0.76 -8.84
CA GLY A 179 20.85 -0.38 -7.63
C GLY A 179 21.60 0.71 -6.87
N CYS A 180 22.05 1.75 -7.59
CA CYS A 180 22.97 2.73 -7.03
C CYS A 180 22.36 3.61 -5.92
N GLY A 181 21.01 3.67 -5.81
CA GLY A 181 20.33 4.46 -4.80
C GLY A 181 20.72 5.93 -4.85
N SER A 182 21.31 6.46 -3.77
CA SER A 182 21.84 7.83 -3.70
C SER A 182 23.11 8.07 -4.53
N GLY A 183 23.73 7.00 -5.05
CA GLY A 183 24.98 7.05 -5.79
C GLY A 183 26.22 7.14 -4.90
N ILE A 184 26.12 6.91 -3.58
CA ILE A 184 27.26 7.00 -2.66
C ILE A 184 28.46 6.15 -3.12
N PHE A 185 28.23 4.91 -3.58
CA PHE A 185 29.30 4.03 -4.05
C PHE A 185 29.83 4.41 -5.43
N SER A 186 28.94 4.81 -6.35
CA SER A 186 29.32 5.43 -7.61
C SER A 186 30.24 6.65 -7.43
N ILE A 187 29.96 7.52 -6.46
CA ILE A 187 30.80 8.69 -6.16
C ILE A 187 32.16 8.25 -5.61
N ALA A 188 32.18 7.29 -4.67
CA ALA A 188 33.41 6.74 -4.12
C ALA A 188 34.32 6.17 -5.23
N ALA A 189 33.75 5.38 -6.14
CA ALA A 189 34.48 4.82 -7.28
C ALA A 189 34.99 5.91 -8.25
N ALA A 190 34.17 6.93 -8.52
CA ALA A 190 34.49 7.99 -9.48
C ALA A 190 35.57 8.95 -8.98
N ARG A 191 35.69 9.16 -7.66
CA ARG A 191 36.75 9.99 -7.06
C ARG A 191 38.16 9.48 -7.35
N ASN A 192 38.31 8.19 -7.67
CA ASN A 192 39.58 7.58 -8.10
C ASN A 192 39.89 7.78 -9.61
N GLY A 193 39.06 8.52 -10.35
CA GLY A 193 39.28 8.83 -11.77
C GLY A 193 38.79 7.76 -12.76
N ASN A 194 38.11 6.72 -12.28
CA ASN A 194 37.67 5.58 -13.09
C ASN A 194 36.44 5.88 -13.96
N LEU A 195 36.22 5.05 -14.99
CA LEU A 195 34.95 5.05 -15.73
C LEU A 195 33.86 4.41 -14.87
N VAL A 196 32.91 5.22 -14.39
CA VAL A 196 31.79 4.74 -13.57
C VAL A 196 30.46 5.01 -14.26
N HIS A 197 29.68 3.95 -14.44
CA HIS A 197 28.27 4.05 -14.80
C HIS A 197 27.40 3.51 -13.66
N ALA A 198 26.21 4.06 -13.51
CA ALA A 198 25.26 3.69 -12.47
C ALA A 198 23.91 3.32 -13.11
N CYS A 199 23.14 2.45 -12.47
CA CYS A 199 21.82 2.01 -12.92
C CYS A 199 20.88 1.94 -11.73
N ASP A 200 19.71 2.56 -11.83
CA ASP A 200 18.64 2.43 -10.84
C ASP A 200 17.28 2.46 -11.53
N LEU A 201 16.30 1.76 -10.97
CA LEU A 201 14.96 1.65 -11.52
C LEU A 201 14.03 2.75 -11.00
N ASP A 202 14.30 3.31 -9.82
CA ASP A 202 13.44 4.30 -9.19
C ASP A 202 13.76 5.71 -9.70
N GLU A 203 12.74 6.39 -10.23
CA GLU A 203 12.86 7.74 -10.79
C GLU A 203 13.31 8.75 -9.72
N THR A 204 12.89 8.58 -8.47
CA THR A 204 13.20 9.49 -7.37
C THR A 204 14.65 9.33 -6.93
N MET A 205 15.11 8.09 -6.73
CA MET A 205 16.52 7.76 -6.44
C MET A 205 17.42 8.20 -7.58
N CYS A 206 17.01 8.02 -8.85
CA CYS A 206 17.78 8.52 -9.98
C CYS A 206 17.97 10.05 -9.95
N LYS A 207 16.95 10.81 -9.53
CA LYS A 207 17.07 12.27 -9.36
C LYS A 207 18.01 12.62 -8.20
N ILE A 208 17.89 11.94 -7.08
CA ILE A 208 18.77 12.10 -5.92
C ILE A 208 20.22 11.82 -6.33
N ALA A 209 20.49 10.69 -6.97
CA ALA A 209 21.81 10.30 -7.44
C ALA A 209 22.43 11.35 -8.37
N ARG A 210 21.68 11.85 -9.37
CA ARG A 210 22.15 12.92 -10.26
C ARG A 210 22.56 14.16 -9.48
N ASN A 211 21.75 14.58 -8.51
CA ASN A 211 22.07 15.74 -7.69
C ASN A 211 23.30 15.48 -6.81
N CYS A 212 23.43 14.30 -6.22
CA CYS A 212 24.61 13.92 -5.44
C CYS A 212 25.88 13.89 -6.31
N PHE A 213 25.80 13.38 -7.55
CA PHE A 213 26.92 13.42 -8.49
C PHE A 213 27.36 14.84 -8.81
N LEU A 214 26.41 15.74 -9.04
CA LEU A 214 26.67 17.16 -9.28
C LEU A 214 27.31 17.84 -8.05
N GLN A 215 26.80 17.57 -6.84
CA GLN A 215 27.36 18.17 -5.61
C GLN A 215 28.78 17.70 -5.31
N ASN A 216 29.17 16.51 -5.75
CA ASN A 216 30.49 15.95 -5.53
C ASN A 216 31.45 16.17 -6.71
N ASP A 217 31.05 16.91 -7.74
CA ASP A 217 31.82 17.18 -8.96
C ASP A 217 32.36 15.90 -9.65
N VAL A 218 31.53 14.84 -9.69
CA VAL A 218 31.88 13.58 -10.36
C VAL A 218 31.07 13.37 -11.64
N ARG A 219 31.71 12.78 -12.65
CA ARG A 219 31.04 12.37 -13.90
C ARG A 219 30.68 10.89 -13.85
N VAL A 220 29.43 10.61 -13.49
CA VAL A 220 28.84 9.26 -13.53
C VAL A 220 27.69 9.26 -14.54
N LYS A 221 27.69 8.29 -15.46
CA LYS A 221 26.55 8.10 -16.37
C LYS A 221 25.48 7.26 -15.70
N LEU A 222 24.30 7.83 -15.46
CA LEU A 222 23.17 7.14 -14.84
C LEU A 222 22.17 6.61 -15.88
N PHE A 223 21.84 5.33 -15.77
CA PHE A 223 20.77 4.67 -16.50
C PHE A 223 19.52 4.55 -15.61
N GLU A 224 18.47 5.29 -15.94
CA GLU A 224 17.17 5.25 -15.25
C GLU A 224 16.31 4.13 -15.86
N MET A 225 16.55 2.90 -15.42
CA MET A 225 15.88 1.69 -15.90
C MET A 225 16.17 0.50 -14.97
N HIS A 226 15.33 -0.53 -15.09
CA HIS A 226 15.66 -1.83 -14.53
C HIS A 226 16.88 -2.44 -15.23
N SER A 227 17.79 -3.04 -14.47
CA SER A 227 19.07 -3.60 -14.96
C SER A 227 18.89 -4.62 -16.10
N ASN A 228 17.86 -5.46 -16.06
CA ASN A 228 17.51 -6.39 -17.15
C ASN A 228 17.28 -5.76 -18.55
N LYS A 229 17.06 -4.44 -18.65
CA LYS A 229 16.93 -3.71 -19.93
C LYS A 229 18.24 -3.04 -20.34
N LEU A 230 19.26 -3.13 -19.51
CA LEU A 230 20.53 -2.46 -19.74
C LEU A 230 21.25 -3.10 -20.92
N VAL A 231 21.44 -2.31 -21.96
CA VAL A 231 22.26 -2.68 -23.13
C VAL A 231 23.41 -1.70 -23.22
N VAL A 232 24.62 -2.21 -23.01
CA VAL A 232 25.84 -1.40 -23.01
C VAL A 232 26.77 -1.84 -24.13
N LYS A 233 27.35 -0.87 -24.84
CA LYS A 233 28.36 -1.11 -25.88
C LYS A 233 29.78 -1.29 -25.30
N LYS A 234 30.01 -0.76 -24.10
CA LYS A 234 31.26 -0.91 -23.34
C LYS A 234 31.08 -2.00 -22.31
N ARG A 235 32.12 -2.84 -22.14
CA ARG A 235 32.13 -3.95 -21.19
C ARG A 235 32.81 -3.52 -19.89
N TYR A 236 32.18 -3.84 -18.76
CA TYR A 236 32.67 -3.50 -17.43
C TYR A 236 33.50 -4.65 -16.89
N ASN A 237 34.42 -4.35 -15.97
CA ASN A 237 35.18 -5.37 -15.27
C ASN A 237 34.98 -5.31 -13.75
N LEU A 238 34.22 -4.35 -13.21
CA LEU A 238 33.83 -4.23 -11.80
C LEU A 238 32.32 -3.98 -11.66
N LEU A 239 31.63 -4.86 -10.94
CA LEU A 239 30.24 -4.68 -10.49
C LEU A 239 30.23 -4.21 -9.05
N VAL A 240 29.45 -3.18 -8.77
CA VAL A 240 29.02 -2.81 -7.41
C VAL A 240 27.51 -2.95 -7.38
N SER A 241 26.96 -3.60 -6.35
CA SER A 241 25.51 -3.76 -6.22
C SER A 241 25.13 -4.12 -4.80
N GLU A 242 24.33 -3.29 -4.13
CA GLU A 242 23.79 -3.61 -2.80
C GLU A 242 22.29 -3.91 -2.84
N THR A 243 21.86 -4.66 -3.86
CA THR A 243 20.46 -5.10 -3.98
C THR A 243 20.20 -6.33 -3.10
N VAL A 244 20.34 -6.21 -1.78
CA VAL A 244 20.20 -7.31 -0.80
C VAL A 244 19.21 -6.96 0.31
N ASP A 245 18.26 -7.87 0.56
CA ASP A 245 17.31 -7.74 1.68
C ASP A 245 17.80 -8.47 2.95
N CYS A 246 16.95 -8.52 3.98
CA CYS A 246 17.24 -9.21 5.25
C CYS A 246 17.56 -10.71 5.08
N ALA A 247 17.17 -11.31 3.95
CA ALA A 247 17.48 -12.69 3.55
C ALA A 247 18.22 -12.76 2.20
N ILE A 248 18.94 -11.70 1.80
CA ILE A 248 19.70 -11.53 0.55
C ILE A 248 18.89 -11.54 -0.75
N PHE A 249 18.03 -12.53 -0.97
CA PHE A 249 17.46 -12.83 -2.30
C PHE A 249 16.26 -11.98 -2.68
N GLY A 250 15.59 -11.33 -1.72
CA GLY A 250 14.32 -10.63 -1.94
C GLY A 250 14.40 -9.51 -2.98
N GLU A 251 15.59 -8.94 -3.15
CA GLU A 251 15.90 -7.88 -4.12
C GLU A 251 16.54 -8.38 -5.43
N ARG A 252 16.43 -9.68 -5.69
CA ARG A 252 16.82 -10.32 -6.96
C ARG A 252 18.31 -10.18 -7.30
N ILE A 253 19.19 -10.15 -6.29
CA ILE A 253 20.64 -10.08 -6.51
C ILE A 253 21.17 -11.16 -7.47
N VAL A 254 20.57 -12.36 -7.48
CA VAL A 254 20.95 -13.44 -8.41
C VAL A 254 20.71 -13.05 -9.87
N ASP A 255 19.62 -12.35 -10.16
CA ASP A 255 19.35 -11.85 -11.51
C ASP A 255 20.35 -10.76 -11.89
N THR A 256 20.69 -9.86 -10.96
CA THR A 256 21.70 -8.81 -11.14
C THR A 256 23.09 -9.40 -11.40
N ALA A 257 23.52 -10.37 -10.59
CA ALA A 257 24.80 -11.06 -10.76
C ALA A 257 24.85 -11.85 -12.09
N ALA A 258 23.80 -12.61 -12.42
CA ALA A 258 23.71 -13.33 -13.68
C ALA A 258 23.77 -12.41 -14.91
N LEU A 259 23.16 -11.22 -14.83
CA LEU A 259 23.25 -10.20 -15.86
C LEU A 259 24.68 -9.71 -16.04
N PHE A 260 25.43 -9.47 -14.95
CA PHE A 260 26.79 -8.94 -15.03
C PHE A 260 27.72 -9.82 -15.88
N PHE A 261 27.60 -11.14 -15.81
CA PHE A 261 28.37 -12.04 -16.68
C PHE A 261 28.13 -11.81 -18.18
N SER A 262 26.92 -11.38 -18.57
CA SER A 262 26.64 -10.99 -19.96
C SER A 262 27.28 -9.66 -20.37
N LEU A 263 27.74 -8.88 -19.40
CA LEU A 263 28.37 -7.56 -19.59
C LEU A 263 29.92 -7.62 -19.57
N LEU A 264 30.53 -8.78 -19.29
CA LEU A 264 31.99 -8.99 -19.20
C LEU A 264 32.69 -9.13 -20.57
N GLU A 265 33.98 -8.79 -20.64
CA GLU A 265 34.88 -9.06 -21.79
C GLU A 265 35.19 -10.55 -21.96
N ALA A 266 35.18 -11.03 -23.22
CA ALA A 266 35.29 -12.45 -23.55
C ALA A 266 36.70 -13.04 -23.30
N GLU A 267 37.73 -12.20 -23.22
CA GLU A 267 39.12 -12.60 -22.92
C GLU A 267 39.45 -12.52 -21.41
N ALA A 268 38.50 -12.12 -20.56
CA ALA A 268 38.66 -12.03 -19.12
C ALA A 268 38.08 -13.26 -18.38
N ILE A 269 38.18 -14.45 -18.98
CA ILE A 269 37.92 -15.72 -18.28
C ILE A 269 39.26 -16.23 -17.71
N ASP A 270 39.91 -15.38 -16.91
CA ASP A 270 40.81 -15.88 -15.89
C ASP A 270 40.01 -15.92 -14.59
N ARG A 271 40.16 -16.97 -13.80
CA ARG A 271 39.36 -17.22 -12.59
C ARG A 271 39.49 -16.12 -11.51
N GLU A 272 40.38 -15.14 -11.72
CA GLU A 272 40.63 -13.97 -10.86
C GLU A 272 40.02 -12.66 -11.42
N ASN A 273 39.23 -12.70 -12.51
CA ASN A 273 38.80 -11.50 -13.24
C ASN A 273 37.33 -11.10 -13.11
N VAL A 274 36.60 -11.65 -12.13
CA VAL A 274 35.23 -11.24 -11.81
C VAL A 274 35.21 -10.79 -10.36
N PHE A 275 34.66 -9.61 -10.09
CA PHE A 275 34.53 -9.13 -8.71
C PHE A 275 33.51 -9.97 -7.96
N GLU A 276 34.05 -10.67 -6.96
CA GLU A 276 33.42 -11.15 -5.75
C GLU A 276 32.38 -10.17 -5.24
N TYR A 277 31.12 -10.48 -5.48
CA TYR A 277 30.20 -10.52 -4.37
C TYR A 277 30.33 -11.93 -3.78
N SER A 278 30.77 -12.00 -2.52
CA SER A 278 30.83 -13.19 -1.67
C SER A 278 31.58 -14.42 -2.24
N ASP A 279 32.83 -14.61 -1.80
CA ASP A 279 33.52 -15.91 -1.82
C ASP A 279 32.68 -17.04 -1.19
N THR A 280 31.85 -16.69 -0.19
CA THR A 280 31.07 -17.64 0.60
C THR A 280 29.96 -16.88 1.34
N LEU A 281 28.70 -17.02 0.91
CA LEU A 281 27.55 -16.49 1.65
C LEU A 281 27.13 -17.49 2.72
N THR A 282 27.77 -17.49 3.87
CA THR A 282 27.37 -18.33 5.00
C THR A 282 26.02 -17.85 5.56
N PHE A 283 24.95 -18.60 5.30
CA PHE A 283 23.70 -18.44 6.04
C PHE A 283 23.99 -18.81 7.47
N ILE A 284 23.74 -17.92 8.42
CA ILE A 284 23.83 -18.32 9.82
C ILE A 284 22.41 -18.41 10.34
N SER A 285 21.99 -19.64 10.66
CA SER A 285 20.66 -19.89 11.18
C SER A 285 20.74 -20.33 12.63
N ASP A 286 19.75 -19.92 13.43
CA ASP A 286 19.63 -20.33 14.82
C ASP A 286 18.15 -20.54 15.19
N CYS A 287 17.84 -21.56 15.98
CA CYS A 287 16.52 -21.71 16.60
C CYS A 287 16.40 -20.74 17.77
N CYS A 288 15.41 -19.86 17.75
CA CYS A 288 15.15 -18.92 18.84
C CYS A 288 13.78 -19.12 19.49
N ASN A 289 13.73 -18.96 20.81
CA ASN A 289 12.49 -18.67 21.52
C ASN A 289 12.24 -17.16 21.45
N VAL A 290 11.10 -16.77 20.90
CA VAL A 290 10.55 -15.41 21.03
C VAL A 290 9.52 -15.52 22.14
N GLU A 291 9.78 -14.89 23.30
CA GLU A 291 8.86 -14.94 24.42
C GLU A 291 7.61 -14.13 24.05
N GLY A 292 6.50 -14.80 23.79
CA GLY A 292 5.22 -14.19 23.45
C GLY A 292 4.08 -14.92 24.12
N SER A 293 3.08 -14.17 24.60
CA SER A 293 1.91 -14.70 25.31
C SER A 293 1.14 -15.71 24.46
N ALA A 294 1.29 -17.00 24.77
CA ALA A 294 0.61 -18.10 24.08
C ALA A 294 -0.91 -18.03 24.25
N SER A 295 -1.65 -17.83 23.15
CA SER A 295 -3.08 -18.13 23.07
C SER A 295 -3.26 -19.54 22.48
N LYS A 296 -3.86 -20.45 23.26
CA LYS A 296 -4.00 -21.87 22.90
C LYS A 296 -5.09 -22.18 21.85
N ASN A 297 -5.87 -21.22 21.33
CA ASN A 297 -7.15 -21.55 20.68
C ASN A 297 -7.61 -20.73 19.44
N ILE A 298 -6.72 -20.13 18.64
CA ILE A 298 -7.14 -19.44 17.39
C ILE A 298 -6.59 -20.15 16.15
N LYS A 299 -7.49 -20.42 15.18
CA LYS A 299 -7.14 -20.91 13.83
C LYS A 299 -6.22 -19.89 13.15
N ARG A 300 -5.08 -20.35 12.64
CA ARG A 300 -3.84 -19.57 12.58
C ARG A 300 -3.75 -18.65 11.36
N ILE A 301 -3.11 -17.50 11.56
CA ILE A 301 -2.86 -16.47 10.55
C ILE A 301 -1.35 -16.39 10.37
N LEU A 302 -0.86 -16.62 9.15
CA LEU A 302 0.54 -16.43 8.79
C LEU A 302 0.65 -15.25 7.81
N PRO A 303 1.76 -14.48 7.86
CA PRO A 303 2.01 -13.39 6.92
C PRO A 303 2.09 -13.91 5.46
N PRO A 304 1.85 -13.05 4.46
CA PRO A 304 1.89 -13.45 3.05
C PRO A 304 3.31 -13.83 2.57
N SER A 305 4.34 -13.32 3.24
CA SER A 305 5.78 -13.58 2.98
C SER A 305 6.26 -14.85 3.69
N PRO A 306 7.22 -15.62 3.12
CA PRO A 306 7.80 -16.80 3.77
C PRO A 306 8.54 -16.50 5.09
N TYR A 307 8.91 -15.24 5.33
CA TYR A 307 9.53 -14.75 6.56
C TYR A 307 9.06 -13.34 6.90
N THR A 308 9.26 -12.96 8.17
CA THR A 308 9.16 -11.57 8.64
C THR A 308 10.56 -11.01 8.86
N CYS A 309 10.83 -9.76 8.48
CA CYS A 309 12.09 -9.08 8.85
C CYS A 309 11.91 -8.32 10.17
N SER A 310 12.88 -8.41 11.08
CA SER A 310 12.89 -7.65 12.34
C SER A 310 14.31 -7.39 12.83
N TYR A 311 14.52 -6.27 13.54
CA TYR A 311 15.73 -6.08 14.34
C TYR A 311 15.57 -6.87 15.63
N VAL A 312 16.15 -8.07 15.71
CA VAL A 312 15.86 -8.95 16.86
C VAL A 312 16.35 -8.38 18.20
N ASN A 313 17.34 -7.49 18.18
CA ASN A 313 17.80 -6.75 19.36
C ASN A 313 16.80 -5.70 19.85
N GLU A 314 15.91 -5.25 18.97
CA GLU A 314 14.89 -4.25 19.28
C GLU A 314 13.54 -4.92 19.65
N LEU A 315 13.53 -6.25 19.84
CA LEU A 315 12.36 -6.98 20.32
C LEU A 315 12.13 -6.72 21.82
N LYS A 316 10.91 -6.31 22.15
CA LYS A 316 10.46 -5.95 23.50
C LYS A 316 10.76 -7.00 24.57
N ASP A 317 10.41 -8.26 24.33
CA ASP A 317 10.63 -9.38 25.25
C ASP A 317 11.97 -10.09 24.97
N GLY A 318 12.80 -9.50 24.11
CA GLY A 318 14.06 -10.06 23.65
C GLY A 318 13.89 -11.37 22.88
N TYR A 319 14.99 -12.11 22.81
CA TYR A 319 15.03 -13.44 22.20
C TYR A 319 16.02 -14.33 22.95
N ARG A 320 15.82 -15.64 22.85
CA ARG A 320 16.75 -16.62 23.41
C ARG A 320 17.14 -17.65 22.37
N LEU A 321 18.43 -17.70 22.04
CA LEU A 321 19.00 -18.74 21.18
C LEU A 321 18.95 -20.09 21.91
N LEU A 322 18.40 -21.10 21.22
CA LEU A 322 18.26 -22.47 21.70
C LEU A 322 19.35 -23.38 21.12
N SER A 323 19.97 -22.97 20.01
CA SER A 323 21.16 -23.60 19.41
C SER A 323 22.33 -22.62 19.39
N GLN A 324 23.49 -23.07 18.93
CA GLN A 324 24.53 -22.17 18.45
C GLN A 324 24.24 -21.82 16.99
N PRO A 325 24.64 -20.63 16.53
CA PRO A 325 24.53 -20.28 15.13
C PRO A 325 25.37 -21.23 14.26
N ILE A 326 24.81 -21.73 13.16
CA ILE A 326 25.53 -22.60 12.22
C ILE A 326 25.44 -22.07 10.79
N GLU A 327 26.46 -22.38 9.99
CA GLU A 327 26.40 -22.20 8.54
C GLU A 327 25.35 -23.13 7.92
N GLY A 328 24.36 -22.56 7.23
CA GLY A 328 23.29 -23.27 6.55
C GLY A 328 23.56 -23.51 5.08
N VAL A 329 24.04 -22.50 4.36
CA VAL A 329 24.31 -22.51 2.92
C VAL A 329 25.50 -21.58 2.69
N SER A 330 26.29 -21.84 1.65
CA SER A 330 27.27 -20.92 1.06
C SER A 330 26.93 -20.68 -0.42
N ILE A 331 26.90 -19.41 -0.84
CA ILE A 331 26.67 -18.99 -2.23
C ILE A 331 27.82 -18.12 -2.70
N ASP A 332 28.37 -18.48 -3.86
CA ASP A 332 29.41 -17.74 -4.57
C ASP A 332 28.75 -17.01 -5.76
N PHE A 333 28.71 -15.68 -5.73
CA PHE A 333 28.12 -14.92 -6.84
C PHE A 333 29.01 -14.88 -8.09
N ASN A 334 30.25 -15.37 -8.00
CA ASN A 334 31.09 -15.62 -9.17
C ASN A 334 30.76 -16.96 -9.86
N ASN A 335 30.05 -17.86 -9.18
CA ASN A 335 29.72 -19.18 -9.70
C ASN A 335 28.42 -19.17 -10.51
N VAL A 336 28.52 -18.88 -11.81
CA VAL A 336 27.38 -18.86 -12.74
C VAL A 336 26.56 -20.15 -12.69
N ALA A 337 27.20 -21.32 -12.53
CA ALA A 337 26.48 -22.59 -12.48
C ALA A 337 25.63 -22.71 -11.20
N GLN A 338 26.14 -22.23 -10.05
CA GLN A 338 25.39 -22.16 -8.81
C GLN A 338 24.23 -21.16 -8.91
N LEU A 339 24.49 -19.95 -9.45
CA LEU A 339 23.45 -18.94 -9.68
C LEU A 339 22.33 -19.44 -10.58
N MET A 340 22.65 -20.19 -11.65
CA MET A 340 21.66 -20.79 -12.53
C MET A 340 20.83 -21.88 -11.83
N LYS A 341 21.44 -22.69 -10.95
CA LYS A 341 20.68 -23.65 -10.11
C LYS A 341 19.68 -22.93 -9.20
N ILE A 342 20.08 -21.82 -8.59
CA ILE A 342 19.20 -20.99 -7.75
C ILE A 342 18.06 -20.42 -8.58
N LYS A 343 18.37 -19.82 -9.74
CA LYS A 343 17.38 -19.22 -10.65
C LYS A 343 16.35 -20.23 -11.16
N ASN A 344 16.77 -21.47 -11.40
CA ASN A 344 15.89 -22.54 -11.86
C ASN A 344 15.13 -23.23 -10.71
N GLY A 345 15.28 -22.78 -9.46
CA GLY A 345 14.63 -23.38 -8.29
C GLY A 345 15.13 -24.79 -7.95
N GLN A 346 16.37 -25.11 -8.36
CA GLN A 346 17.01 -26.41 -8.16
C GLN A 346 17.98 -26.41 -6.97
N PHE A 347 18.05 -25.30 -6.23
CA PHE A 347 18.92 -25.16 -5.07
C PHE A 347 18.20 -25.60 -3.80
N VAL A 348 18.68 -26.68 -3.19
CA VAL A 348 18.17 -27.26 -1.94
C VAL A 348 19.35 -27.75 -1.10
N THR A 349 19.31 -27.51 0.21
CA THR A 349 20.25 -28.07 1.18
C THR A 349 19.55 -28.48 2.48
N GLU A 350 20.21 -29.31 3.27
CA GLU A 350 19.77 -29.68 4.62
C GLU A 350 20.56 -28.90 5.68
N LEU A 351 19.84 -28.34 6.64
CA LEU A 351 20.35 -27.65 7.80
C LEU A 351 20.05 -28.50 9.05
N ILE A 352 21.07 -28.73 9.88
CA ILE A 352 20.95 -29.56 11.09
C ILE A 352 21.32 -28.73 12.32
N LEU A 353 20.32 -28.29 13.08
CA LEU A 353 20.49 -27.57 14.33
C LEU A 353 20.44 -28.53 15.51
N LYS A 354 21.42 -28.43 16.42
CA LYS A 354 21.42 -29.14 17.70
C LYS A 354 21.06 -28.16 18.82
N ALA A 355 20.01 -28.45 19.57
CA ALA A 355 19.61 -27.62 20.70
C ALA A 355 20.67 -27.68 21.81
N ASN A 356 21.26 -26.54 22.15
CA ASN A 356 22.18 -26.37 23.26
C ASN A 356 21.44 -26.09 24.58
N LYS A 357 20.17 -25.65 24.51
CA LYS A 357 19.34 -25.29 25.65
C LYS A 357 17.93 -25.83 25.51
N THR A 358 17.31 -26.22 26.62
CA THR A 358 15.89 -26.58 26.67
C THR A 358 15.02 -25.32 26.61
N GLY A 359 14.01 -25.31 25.74
CA GLY A 359 13.13 -24.17 25.56
C GLY A 359 12.02 -24.41 24.55
N VAL A 360 11.13 -23.43 24.41
CA VAL A 360 10.09 -23.47 23.38
C VAL A 360 10.67 -22.89 22.09
N ALA A 361 10.85 -23.72 21.08
CA ALA A 361 11.27 -23.30 19.76
C ALA A 361 10.08 -22.64 19.05
N SER A 362 10.27 -21.39 18.61
CA SER A 362 9.20 -20.54 18.06
C SER A 362 9.49 -20.08 16.63
N ALA A 363 10.76 -19.87 16.29
CA ALA A 363 11.19 -19.49 14.96
C ALA A 363 12.63 -19.93 14.66
N VAL A 364 12.98 -19.93 13.37
CA VAL A 364 14.38 -19.90 12.93
C VAL A 364 14.73 -18.45 12.60
N CYS A 365 15.76 -17.92 13.25
CA CYS A 365 16.35 -16.63 12.92
C CYS A 365 17.49 -16.84 11.92
N VAL A 366 17.51 -16.06 10.85
CA VAL A 366 18.50 -16.14 9.78
C VAL A 366 19.12 -14.76 9.57
N TRP A 367 20.45 -14.74 9.49
CA TRP A 367 21.24 -13.60 9.04
C TRP A 367 22.36 -14.10 8.12
N PHE A 368 23.17 -13.18 7.61
CA PHE A 368 24.19 -13.50 6.63
C PHE A 368 25.53 -12.85 6.92
N ARG A 369 26.57 -13.49 6.40
CA ARG A 369 27.89 -12.90 6.23
C ARG A 369 28.12 -12.69 4.74
N LEU A 370 28.58 -11.49 4.39
CA LEU A 370 28.86 -11.06 3.03
C LEU A 370 30.33 -10.69 2.93
N ASN A 371 31.12 -11.50 2.23
CA ASN A 371 32.45 -11.09 1.79
C ASN A 371 32.29 -10.09 0.64
N LEU A 372 32.82 -8.87 0.81
CA LEU A 372 32.73 -7.78 -0.16
C LEU A 372 33.86 -7.80 -1.19
N PHE A 373 35.10 -8.06 -0.74
CA PHE A 373 36.29 -8.20 -1.58
C PHE A 373 37.50 -8.63 -0.73
N GLY A 374 38.21 -9.69 -1.11
CA GLY A 374 39.36 -10.19 -0.35
C GLY A 374 38.99 -10.57 1.09
N ASP A 375 39.67 -9.99 2.09
CA ASP A 375 39.39 -10.25 3.52
C ASP A 375 38.31 -9.30 4.12
N ILE A 376 37.68 -8.46 3.31
CA ILE A 376 36.73 -7.44 3.79
C ILE A 376 35.32 -8.04 3.83
N GLU A 377 34.77 -8.26 5.02
CA GLU A 377 33.44 -8.86 5.20
C GLU A 377 32.47 -8.00 6.03
N ILE A 378 31.16 -8.17 5.82
CA ILE A 378 30.07 -7.66 6.66
C ILE A 378 29.31 -8.86 7.23
N CYS A 379 28.89 -8.79 8.49
CA CYS A 379 28.04 -9.80 9.12
C CYS A 379 26.79 -9.12 9.69
N THR A 380 25.60 -9.51 9.25
CA THR A 380 24.33 -8.94 9.69
C THR A 380 23.77 -9.64 10.94
N SER A 381 24.65 -10.25 11.72
CA SER A 381 24.26 -10.84 12.99
C SER A 381 23.67 -9.77 13.91
N PRO A 382 22.80 -10.16 14.85
CA PRO A 382 22.29 -9.22 15.83
C PRO A 382 23.42 -8.51 16.60
N GLU A 383 24.51 -9.20 16.90
CA GLU A 383 25.61 -8.66 17.73
C GLU A 383 26.38 -7.51 17.05
N GLU A 384 26.47 -7.50 15.73
CA GLU A 384 27.24 -6.51 14.97
C GLU A 384 26.51 -5.16 14.78
N ASN A 385 25.17 -5.18 14.89
CA ASN A 385 24.30 -4.01 14.86
C ASN A 385 24.44 -3.13 13.59
N TYR A 386 24.46 -3.75 12.42
CA TYR A 386 24.33 -3.06 11.12
C TYR A 386 22.89 -2.63 10.82
N CYS A 387 22.69 -1.89 9.72
CA CYS A 387 21.37 -1.42 9.29
C CYS A 387 20.38 -2.50 8.88
N TRP A 388 20.82 -3.72 8.53
CA TRP A 388 19.92 -4.79 8.09
C TRP A 388 19.19 -5.46 9.25
N GLN A 389 17.95 -5.85 8.97
CA GLN A 389 17.15 -6.70 9.84
C GLN A 389 17.55 -8.17 9.68
N GLN A 390 17.09 -9.02 10.58
CA GLN A 390 17.20 -10.47 10.49
C GLN A 390 15.90 -11.07 9.94
N ALA A 391 16.00 -12.16 9.20
CA ALA A 391 14.86 -12.90 8.67
C ALA A 391 14.37 -13.93 9.70
N ILE A 392 13.09 -13.85 10.06
CA ILE A 392 12.47 -14.70 11.06
C ILE A 392 11.45 -15.62 10.38
N TYR A 393 11.66 -16.93 10.54
CA TYR A 393 10.81 -18.00 10.04
C TYR A 393 10.02 -18.61 11.20
N PRO A 394 8.84 -18.06 11.53
CA PRO A 394 8.01 -18.62 12.59
C PRO A 394 7.45 -19.98 12.17
N PHE A 395 7.40 -20.94 13.09
CA PHE A 395 6.75 -22.22 12.85
C PHE A 395 5.71 -22.51 13.95
N TYR A 396 4.59 -23.12 13.54
CA TYR A 396 3.44 -23.35 14.42
C TYR A 396 2.90 -24.78 14.34
N PRO A 397 2.55 -25.43 15.47
CA PRO A 397 2.69 -24.92 16.84
C PRO A 397 4.15 -24.69 17.24
N GLN A 398 4.35 -23.80 18.21
CA GLN A 398 5.60 -23.72 18.95
C GLN A 398 5.84 -25.07 19.64
N THR A 399 7.08 -25.53 19.63
CA THR A 399 7.43 -26.88 20.12
C THR A 399 8.45 -26.78 21.23
N LEU A 400 8.22 -27.52 22.33
CA LEU A 400 9.23 -27.68 23.36
C LEU A 400 10.38 -28.55 22.82
N VAL A 401 11.58 -27.99 22.80
CA VAL A 401 12.83 -28.68 22.45
C VAL A 401 13.68 -28.85 23.71
N LYS A 402 14.32 -30.00 23.85
CA LYS A 402 15.24 -30.30 24.94
C LYS A 402 16.68 -30.13 24.47
N GLN A 403 17.57 -29.78 25.40
CA GLN A 403 19.00 -29.80 25.14
C GLN A 403 19.43 -31.17 24.60
N GLY A 404 20.15 -31.16 23.48
CA GLY A 404 20.60 -32.35 22.75
C GLY A 404 19.69 -32.75 21.58
N ASP A 405 18.46 -32.23 21.51
CA ASP A 405 17.55 -32.51 20.40
C ASP A 405 18.14 -32.02 19.07
N ILE A 406 17.91 -32.79 18.01
CA ILE A 406 18.31 -32.46 16.65
C ILE A 406 17.09 -32.01 15.87
N ILE A 407 17.19 -30.84 15.25
CA ILE A 407 16.13 -30.23 14.45
C ILE A 407 16.68 -30.07 13.04
N ARG A 408 15.96 -30.64 12.06
CA ARG A 408 16.37 -30.65 10.66
C ARG A 408 15.47 -29.76 9.84
N PHE A 409 16.08 -28.99 8.96
CA PHE A 409 15.39 -28.13 8.02
C PHE A 409 15.90 -28.34 6.61
N GLU A 410 15.03 -28.19 5.64
CA GLU A 410 15.34 -28.05 4.24
C GLU A 410 15.36 -26.55 3.94
N ILE A 411 16.50 -26.07 3.43
CA ILE A 411 16.63 -24.70 2.93
C ILE A 411 16.61 -24.76 1.42
N PHE A 412 15.72 -23.99 0.80
CA PHE A 412 15.70 -23.82 -0.64
C PHE A 412 15.35 -22.39 -1.02
N ILE A 413 15.79 -22.01 -2.22
CA ILE A 413 15.55 -20.68 -2.76
C ILE A 413 14.56 -20.82 -3.92
N LYS A 414 13.42 -20.14 -3.80
CA LYS A 414 12.38 -20.16 -4.82
C LYS A 414 11.69 -18.81 -4.90
N ASP A 415 11.43 -18.34 -6.12
CA ASP A 415 10.79 -17.05 -6.39
C ASP A 415 11.55 -15.87 -5.75
N ASN A 416 12.89 -15.94 -5.74
CA ASN A 416 13.78 -14.97 -5.09
C ASN A 416 13.60 -14.87 -3.56
N ALA A 417 13.07 -15.90 -2.91
CA ALA A 417 12.93 -15.94 -1.46
C ALA A 417 13.57 -17.21 -0.89
N VAL A 418 14.30 -17.05 0.22
CA VAL A 418 14.79 -18.16 1.03
C VAL A 418 13.63 -18.75 1.80
N ARG A 419 13.53 -20.07 1.78
CA ARG A 419 12.51 -20.81 2.52
C ARG A 419 13.21 -21.82 3.42
N VAL A 420 12.77 -21.84 4.67
CA VAL A 420 13.26 -22.77 5.70
C VAL A 420 12.09 -23.65 6.10
N HIS A 421 12.14 -24.93 5.74
CA HIS A 421 11.07 -25.88 5.98
C HIS A 421 11.53 -27.00 6.91
N PRO A 422 10.82 -27.32 8.00
CA PRO A 422 11.19 -28.43 8.86
C PRO A 422 11.06 -29.76 8.11
N ILE A 423 12.12 -30.57 8.12
CA ILE A 423 12.11 -31.94 7.62
C ILE A 423 11.56 -32.82 8.75
N SER A 424 10.62 -33.72 8.42
CA SER A 424 9.92 -34.63 9.35
C SER A 424 10.63 -34.89 10.69
N GLY A 425 9.98 -34.51 11.80
CA GLY A 425 10.56 -34.60 13.14
C GLY A 425 9.69 -33.96 14.24
N LEU A 426 10.34 -33.34 15.24
CA LEU A 426 9.72 -32.62 16.38
C LEU A 426 8.84 -31.44 15.96
N LEU A 427 9.10 -30.87 14.78
CA LEU A 427 8.38 -29.72 14.24
C LEU A 427 7.29 -30.15 13.24
N PRO A 428 6.17 -29.40 13.18
CA PRO A 428 5.04 -29.69 12.29
C PRO A 428 5.42 -29.52 10.80
N VAL A 429 5.15 -30.55 9.99
CA VAL A 429 5.57 -30.65 8.57
C VAL A 429 4.52 -30.08 7.59
N ARG A 430 3.31 -29.71 8.03
CA ARG A 430 2.23 -29.23 7.13
C ARG A 430 1.38 -28.08 7.70
N GLU A 431 1.16 -27.10 6.85
CA GLU A 431 0.20 -26.00 7.01
C GLU A 431 -1.26 -26.45 6.81
N CYS A 432 -1.80 -27.28 7.71
CA CYS A 432 -3.25 -27.57 7.69
C CYS A 432 -4.02 -26.50 8.49
N GLN A 433 -4.82 -25.69 7.77
CA GLN A 433 -5.76 -24.66 8.26
C GLN A 433 -5.17 -23.26 8.58
N ILE A 434 -4.58 -22.61 7.57
CA ILE A 434 -4.24 -21.18 7.65
C ILE A 434 -5.38 -20.34 7.10
N LEU A 435 -5.85 -19.37 7.88
CA LEU A 435 -6.72 -18.30 7.41
C LEU A 435 -5.83 -17.09 7.13
N ARG A 436 -5.58 -16.80 5.85
CA ARG A 436 -4.79 -15.61 5.46
C ARG A 436 -5.67 -14.38 5.67
N LEU A 437 -5.44 -13.65 6.77
CA LEU A 437 -6.05 -12.35 6.94
C LEU A 437 -5.31 -11.30 6.10
N PRO A 438 -6.01 -10.29 5.59
CA PRO A 438 -5.36 -9.20 4.91
C PRO A 438 -4.37 -8.43 5.79
N GLN A 439 -3.36 -7.82 5.17
CA GLN A 439 -2.27 -7.10 5.86
C GLN A 439 -2.75 -5.94 6.75
N TRP A 440 -3.93 -5.38 6.49
CA TRP A 440 -4.50 -4.25 7.23
C TRP A 440 -5.27 -4.66 8.50
N VAL A 441 -5.43 -5.96 8.79
CA VAL A 441 -5.97 -6.40 10.08
C VAL A 441 -4.87 -6.26 11.14
N ASP A 442 -5.20 -5.57 12.24
CA ASP A 442 -4.26 -5.31 13.34
C ASP A 442 -4.05 -6.54 14.23
N LEU A 443 -3.20 -7.46 13.75
CA LEU A 443 -2.85 -8.69 14.46
C LEU A 443 -2.15 -8.43 15.80
N MET A 444 -1.43 -7.32 15.92
CA MET A 444 -0.78 -6.99 17.18
C MET A 444 -1.85 -6.64 18.22
N ALA A 445 -2.83 -5.79 17.88
CA ALA A 445 -3.94 -5.46 18.76
C ALA A 445 -4.82 -6.67 19.07
N MET A 446 -5.00 -7.60 18.11
CA MET A 446 -5.69 -8.87 18.35
C MET A 446 -4.98 -9.77 19.38
N ASN A 447 -3.65 -9.67 19.49
CA ASN A 447 -2.86 -10.48 20.42
C ASN A 447 -2.55 -9.75 21.74
N ASP A 448 -2.79 -8.45 21.82
CA ASP A 448 -2.59 -7.65 23.03
C ASP A 448 -3.69 -7.90 24.06
N SER A 449 -3.32 -8.56 25.15
CA SER A 449 -4.23 -8.91 26.23
C SER A 449 -4.78 -7.68 26.95
N VAL A 450 -4.02 -6.58 27.04
CA VAL A 450 -4.43 -5.35 27.71
C VAL A 450 -5.52 -4.66 26.90
N VAL A 451 -5.33 -4.53 25.59
CA VAL A 451 -6.34 -3.98 24.66
C VAL A 451 -7.60 -4.83 24.69
N ARG A 452 -7.48 -6.15 24.62
CA ARG A 452 -8.65 -7.06 24.69
C ARG A 452 -9.39 -6.97 26.01
N ASN A 453 -8.68 -6.93 27.12
CA ASN A 453 -9.28 -6.82 28.44
C ASN A 453 -10.01 -5.49 28.62
N PHE A 454 -9.48 -4.39 28.09
CA PHE A 454 -10.17 -3.10 28.06
C PHE A 454 -11.56 -3.21 27.42
N TYR A 455 -11.65 -3.79 26.22
CA TYR A 455 -12.96 -3.96 25.54
C TYR A 455 -13.86 -5.00 26.22
N PHE A 456 -13.31 -6.12 26.71
CA PHE A 456 -14.11 -7.12 27.43
C PHE A 456 -14.71 -6.56 28.72
N ASN A 457 -13.94 -5.78 29.49
CA ASN A 457 -14.41 -5.15 30.71
C ASN A 457 -15.48 -4.09 30.42
N ALA A 458 -15.30 -3.29 29.36
CA ALA A 458 -16.32 -2.35 28.90
C ALA A 458 -17.63 -3.05 28.50
N ALA A 459 -17.52 -4.22 27.85
CA ALA A 459 -18.65 -5.01 27.39
C ALA A 459 -19.37 -5.81 28.50
N ALA A 460 -18.72 -6.08 29.64
CA ALA A 460 -19.20 -7.02 30.65
C ALA A 460 -20.58 -6.71 31.24
N ARG A 461 -20.97 -5.43 31.28
CA ARG A 461 -22.25 -4.96 31.86
C ARG A 461 -23.39 -4.86 30.85
N TYR A 462 -23.15 -5.17 29.57
CA TYR A 462 -24.11 -4.94 28.49
C TYR A 462 -24.66 -6.27 27.96
N SER A 463 -25.99 -6.36 27.89
CA SER A 463 -26.70 -7.53 27.38
C SER A 463 -26.71 -7.63 25.84
N SER A 464 -26.37 -6.54 25.14
CA SER A 464 -26.29 -6.48 23.69
C SER A 464 -25.04 -5.70 23.27
N VAL A 465 -24.13 -6.41 22.61
CA VAL A 465 -22.84 -5.87 22.15
C VAL A 465 -22.67 -6.18 20.67
N LEU A 466 -22.34 -5.14 19.90
CA LEU A 466 -21.91 -5.22 18.51
C LEU A 466 -20.40 -4.94 18.47
N ASP A 467 -19.64 -5.97 18.19
CA ASP A 467 -18.19 -5.91 18.01
C ASP A 467 -17.87 -5.51 16.57
N CYS A 468 -17.42 -4.27 16.39
CA CYS A 468 -16.84 -3.79 15.15
C CYS A 468 -15.30 -3.70 15.21
N THR A 469 -14.68 -4.08 16.33
CA THR A 469 -13.23 -3.87 16.55
C THR A 469 -12.35 -4.73 15.66
N ASP A 470 -12.88 -5.85 15.16
CA ASP A 470 -12.12 -6.92 14.53
C ASP A 470 -11.14 -7.65 15.48
N LEU A 471 -11.11 -7.29 16.77
CA LEU A 471 -10.14 -7.79 17.74
C LEU A 471 -10.66 -8.97 18.58
N LEU A 472 -11.90 -8.92 19.05
CA LEU A 472 -12.41 -9.88 20.03
C LEU A 472 -12.96 -11.15 19.37
N ILE A 473 -13.83 -10.99 18.37
CA ILE A 473 -14.48 -12.08 17.60
C ILE A 473 -15.05 -13.17 18.54
N ASP A 474 -15.60 -12.74 19.68
CA ASP A 474 -16.14 -13.63 20.70
C ASP A 474 -17.54 -14.11 20.31
N LYS A 475 -17.83 -15.40 20.53
CA LYS A 475 -19.13 -16.00 20.18
C LYS A 475 -20.33 -15.39 20.93
N ARG A 476 -20.08 -14.66 22.02
CA ARG A 476 -21.10 -13.94 22.80
C ARG A 476 -21.57 -12.64 22.14
N PHE A 477 -20.79 -12.07 21.23
CA PHE A 477 -21.08 -10.78 20.61
C PHE A 477 -21.56 -10.94 19.17
N SER A 478 -22.35 -9.98 18.69
CA SER A 478 -22.61 -9.87 17.25
C SER A 478 -21.41 -9.18 16.61
N VAL A 479 -20.98 -9.63 15.44
CA VAL A 479 -19.80 -9.06 14.76
C VAL A 479 -20.23 -8.24 13.55
N ALA A 480 -19.66 -7.06 13.36
CA ALA A 480 -19.79 -6.30 12.12
C ALA A 480 -18.43 -5.81 11.66
N SER A 481 -17.99 -6.26 10.49
CA SER A 481 -16.65 -5.96 9.98
C SER A 481 -16.74 -5.45 8.55
N GLU A 482 -15.84 -4.57 8.14
CA GLU A 482 -15.65 -4.24 6.72
C GLU A 482 -14.90 -5.36 5.98
N TYR A 483 -14.24 -6.27 6.70
CA TYR A 483 -13.43 -7.34 6.13
C TYR A 483 -14.18 -8.67 6.00
N SER A 484 -14.29 -9.16 4.76
CA SER A 484 -14.98 -10.42 4.44
C SER A 484 -14.39 -11.63 5.16
N ALA A 485 -13.06 -11.68 5.34
CA ALA A 485 -12.37 -12.77 6.03
C ALA A 485 -12.78 -12.86 7.51
N ILE A 486 -12.96 -11.72 8.18
CA ILE A 486 -13.42 -11.68 9.57
C ILE A 486 -14.89 -12.07 9.65
N ARG A 487 -15.71 -11.61 8.70
CA ARG A 487 -17.12 -12.03 8.61
C ARG A 487 -17.30 -13.54 8.37
N TYR A 488 -16.34 -14.20 7.73
CA TYR A 488 -16.36 -15.66 7.55
C TYR A 488 -16.15 -16.42 8.87
N VAL A 489 -15.35 -15.87 9.78
CA VAL A 489 -15.05 -16.49 11.08
C VAL A 489 -16.07 -16.12 12.16
N GLY A 490 -16.63 -14.91 12.09
CA GLY A 490 -17.62 -14.40 13.03
C GLY A 490 -19.02 -15.02 12.84
N LYS A 491 -19.63 -15.50 13.92
CA LYS A 491 -21.01 -16.00 13.90
C LYS A 491 -21.98 -14.84 13.66
N ASN A 492 -22.89 -14.97 12.68
CA ASN A 492 -23.87 -13.93 12.30
C ASN A 492 -23.23 -12.58 11.91
N ALA A 493 -22.01 -12.60 11.38
CA ALA A 493 -21.29 -11.38 11.06
C ALA A 493 -21.91 -10.64 9.85
N THR A 494 -21.97 -9.31 9.94
CA THR A 494 -22.53 -8.45 8.87
C THR A 494 -21.51 -7.38 8.44
N SER A 495 -21.79 -6.66 7.36
CA SER A 495 -21.01 -5.46 7.02
C SER A 495 -21.44 -4.30 7.92
N ILE A 496 -20.52 -3.41 8.33
CA ILE A 496 -20.82 -2.23 9.17
C ILE A 496 -21.96 -1.39 8.57
N GLU A 497 -21.98 -1.25 7.24
CA GLU A 497 -23.04 -0.55 6.52
C GLU A 497 -24.43 -1.18 6.66
N LYS A 498 -24.52 -2.50 6.85
CA LYS A 498 -25.79 -3.24 6.98
C LYS A 498 -26.08 -3.65 8.42
N ALA A 499 -25.18 -3.35 9.35
CA ALA A 499 -25.32 -3.73 10.74
C ALA A 499 -26.47 -2.97 11.40
N PHE A 500 -27.23 -3.68 12.23
CA PHE A 500 -28.31 -3.12 13.04
C PHE A 500 -28.12 -3.61 14.49
N CYS A 501 -28.30 -2.73 15.46
CA CYS A 501 -28.19 -3.08 16.88
C CYS A 501 -29.46 -2.70 17.64
N ARG A 502 -29.67 -3.31 18.80
CA ARG A 502 -30.81 -2.97 19.64
C ARG A 502 -30.59 -1.58 20.26
N PRO A 503 -31.66 -0.82 20.55
CA PRO A 503 -31.51 0.42 21.32
C PRO A 503 -30.78 0.15 22.64
N GLY A 504 -29.76 0.96 22.96
CA GLY A 504 -28.92 0.76 24.15
C GLY A 504 -27.81 -0.28 24.00
N SER A 505 -27.61 -0.85 22.81
CA SER A 505 -26.45 -1.72 22.54
C SER A 505 -25.13 -0.95 22.66
N LEU A 506 -24.10 -1.67 23.12
CA LEU A 506 -22.72 -1.22 23.08
C LEU A 506 -22.13 -1.51 21.69
N ILE A 507 -21.47 -0.54 21.07
CA ILE A 507 -20.75 -0.70 19.81
C ILE A 507 -19.27 -0.51 20.09
N LEU A 508 -18.48 -1.57 19.90
CA LEU A 508 -17.04 -1.55 20.11
C LEU A 508 -16.36 -1.26 18.76
N PHE A 509 -15.36 -0.38 18.71
CA PHE A 509 -14.59 -0.11 17.49
C PHE A 509 -13.11 0.17 17.81
N TRP A 510 -12.22 -0.20 16.89
CA TRP A 510 -10.77 0.06 17.00
C TRP A 510 -10.37 1.09 15.93
N PRO A 511 -10.09 2.36 16.30
CA PRO A 511 -9.91 3.43 15.32
C PRO A 511 -8.51 3.47 14.68
N PHE A 512 -7.64 2.50 14.96
CA PHE A 512 -6.24 2.54 14.55
C PHE A 512 -5.92 1.48 13.51
N SER A 513 -4.99 1.79 12.61
CA SER A 513 -4.34 0.82 11.76
C SER A 513 -3.28 0.05 12.55
N ASN A 514 -2.80 -1.05 11.96
CA ASN A 514 -1.62 -1.78 12.43
C ASN A 514 -0.31 -0.95 12.48
N GLN A 515 -0.31 0.26 11.91
CA GLN A 515 0.80 1.22 11.94
C GLN A 515 0.61 2.33 12.98
N GLY A 516 -0.43 2.22 13.82
CA GLY A 516 -0.77 3.24 14.81
C GLY A 516 -1.38 4.53 14.23
N ARG A 517 -1.82 4.51 12.96
CA ARG A 517 -2.48 5.65 12.30
C ARG A 517 -3.98 5.61 12.52
N PHE A 518 -4.63 6.78 12.48
CA PHE A 518 -6.08 6.87 12.63
C PHE A 518 -6.80 6.47 11.33
N LEU A 519 -7.81 5.61 11.42
CA LEU A 519 -8.60 5.13 10.28
C LEU A 519 -9.84 6.01 10.07
N ASP A 520 -9.67 7.10 9.33
CA ASP A 520 -10.73 8.10 9.10
C ASP A 520 -11.99 7.54 8.42
N GLU A 521 -11.83 6.76 7.35
CA GLU A 521 -12.96 6.14 6.63
C GLU A 521 -13.73 5.17 7.52
N TYR A 522 -13.02 4.29 8.23
CA TYR A 522 -13.61 3.36 9.18
C TYR A 522 -14.34 4.09 10.32
N LEU A 523 -13.75 5.15 10.87
CA LEU A 523 -14.41 5.93 11.90
C LEU A 523 -15.65 6.63 11.37
N THR A 524 -15.61 7.14 10.14
CA THR A 524 -16.79 7.70 9.47
C THR A 524 -17.91 6.66 9.34
N SER A 525 -17.58 5.41 8.98
CA SER A 525 -18.53 4.28 8.97
C SER A 525 -19.12 4.01 10.36
N ILE A 526 -18.30 4.03 11.42
CA ILE A 526 -18.74 3.84 12.81
C ILE A 526 -19.65 4.98 13.28
N ILE A 527 -19.30 6.23 12.98
CA ILE A 527 -20.13 7.41 13.26
C ILE A 527 -21.46 7.29 12.52
N GLY A 528 -21.44 6.90 11.23
CA GLY A 528 -22.65 6.63 10.46
C GLY A 528 -23.53 5.54 11.07
N LEU A 529 -22.93 4.46 11.61
CA LEU A 529 -23.65 3.44 12.36
C LEU A 529 -24.26 3.98 13.66
N ARG A 530 -23.53 4.81 14.41
CA ARG A 530 -24.00 5.48 15.63
C ARG A 530 -25.14 6.46 15.37
N LEU A 531 -25.11 7.19 14.25
CA LEU A 531 -26.17 8.12 13.84
C LEU A 531 -27.47 7.37 13.48
N ARG A 532 -27.36 6.18 12.87
CA ARG A 532 -28.50 5.29 12.60
C ARG A 532 -29.05 4.61 13.86
N ASN A 533 -28.23 4.50 14.92
CA ASN A 533 -28.60 3.87 16.20
C ASN A 533 -28.39 4.86 17.37
N PRO A 534 -29.20 5.92 17.49
CA PRO A 534 -28.91 7.07 18.34
C PRO A 534 -28.82 6.79 19.85
N LYS A 535 -29.35 5.65 20.31
CA LYS A 535 -29.33 5.19 21.71
C LYS A 535 -28.16 4.26 22.03
N SER A 536 -27.34 3.91 21.04
CA SER A 536 -26.17 3.07 21.26
C SER A 536 -25.03 3.85 21.92
N ILE A 537 -24.12 3.14 22.56
CA ILE A 537 -22.92 3.73 23.19
C ILE A 537 -21.70 3.24 22.40
N LEU A 538 -20.86 4.17 21.96
CA LEU A 538 -19.59 3.85 21.32
C LEU A 538 -18.52 3.58 22.38
N VAL A 539 -17.68 2.56 22.17
CA VAL A 539 -16.48 2.30 22.96
C VAL A 539 -15.28 2.24 22.02
N PRO A 540 -14.26 3.08 22.23
CA PRO A 540 -14.09 4.05 23.33
C PRO A 540 -15.13 5.20 23.33
N VAL A 541 -15.50 5.70 24.51
CA VAL A 541 -16.43 6.85 24.67
C VAL A 541 -15.71 8.18 24.49
N GLN A 542 -14.43 8.23 24.84
CA GLN A 542 -13.56 9.37 24.60
C GLN A 542 -12.20 8.86 24.14
N LEU A 543 -11.52 9.68 23.35
CA LEU A 543 -10.17 9.44 22.86
C LEU A 543 -9.36 10.72 23.02
N SER A 544 -8.29 10.66 23.81
CA SER A 544 -7.37 11.77 24.04
C SER A 544 -6.11 11.57 23.22
N VAL A 545 -5.66 12.62 22.55
CA VAL A 545 -4.36 12.67 21.88
C VAL A 545 -3.39 13.37 22.81
N ASN A 546 -2.31 12.69 23.18
CA ASN A 546 -1.30 13.18 24.11
C ASN A 546 0.03 13.34 23.41
N GLY A 547 0.89 14.22 23.92
CA GLY A 547 2.25 14.35 23.44
C GLY A 547 3.24 14.80 24.49
N CYS A 548 4.52 14.61 24.21
CA CYS A 548 5.64 15.12 24.99
C CYS A 548 6.85 15.42 24.09
N LEU A 549 7.75 16.28 24.57
CA LEU A 549 9.02 16.54 23.91
C LEU A 549 10.01 15.42 24.22
N ILE A 550 10.75 14.99 23.20
CA ILE A 550 11.77 13.95 23.33
C ILE A 550 13.12 14.38 22.75
N ASN A 551 14.18 13.88 23.36
CA ASN A 551 15.52 13.79 22.77
C ASN A 551 15.71 12.34 22.27
N SER A 552 16.00 12.17 20.97
CA SER A 552 16.37 10.86 20.44
C SER A 552 17.37 10.99 19.30
N ASN A 553 18.60 10.57 19.55
CA ASN A 553 19.62 10.43 18.52
C ASN A 553 19.26 9.29 17.54
N GLU A 554 18.64 8.23 18.06
CA GLU A 554 18.18 7.10 17.25
C GLU A 554 17.13 7.53 16.21
N LEU A 555 16.18 8.38 16.60
CA LEU A 555 15.21 8.96 15.68
C LEU A 555 15.88 9.80 14.59
N CYS A 556 16.92 10.56 14.94
CA CYS A 556 17.68 11.34 13.96
C CYS A 556 18.38 10.44 12.94
N LYS A 557 19.00 9.33 13.38
CA LYS A 557 19.63 8.34 12.50
C LYS A 557 18.66 7.70 11.51
N ARG A 558 17.36 7.63 11.83
CA ARG A 558 16.34 7.00 10.97
C ARG A 558 15.55 7.99 10.11
N SER A 559 15.86 9.28 10.14
CA SER A 559 15.00 10.31 9.53
C SER A 559 15.70 11.40 8.74
N ARG A 560 17.02 11.58 8.91
CA ARG A 560 17.79 12.65 8.26
C ARG A 560 19.26 12.29 8.17
N LEU A 561 20.02 13.06 7.39
CA LEU A 561 21.48 12.97 7.40
C LEU A 561 22.06 13.44 8.75
N LEU A 562 23.14 12.79 9.17
CA LEU A 562 23.95 13.12 10.34
C LEU A 562 24.98 14.20 9.97
N GLN A 563 25.41 14.95 10.99
CA GLN A 563 26.33 16.07 10.80
C GLN A 563 27.76 15.64 10.47
N ASP A 564 28.22 14.51 11.02
CA ASP A 564 29.57 13.99 10.78
C ASP A 564 29.64 13.27 9.43
N LYS A 565 29.81 14.05 8.36
CA LYS A 565 29.91 13.54 7.00
C LYS A 565 31.13 12.64 6.78
N GLN A 566 32.23 12.90 7.49
CA GLN A 566 33.47 12.13 7.28
C GLN A 566 33.34 10.72 7.83
N ALA A 567 32.90 10.58 9.08
CA ALA A 567 32.73 9.28 9.72
C ALA A 567 31.57 8.47 9.12
N THR A 568 30.52 9.15 8.64
CA THR A 568 29.29 8.47 8.21
C THR A 568 29.27 8.18 6.71
N TYR A 569 29.72 9.12 5.88
CA TYR A 569 29.59 9.05 4.41
C TYR A 569 30.94 9.02 3.69
N CYS A 570 32.03 8.75 4.42
CA CYS A 570 33.40 8.76 3.86
C CYS A 570 33.73 10.09 3.16
N GLY A 571 33.20 11.21 3.67
CA GLY A 571 33.40 12.54 3.10
C GLY A 571 32.64 12.81 1.79
N ILE A 572 31.64 11.99 1.45
CA ILE A 572 30.75 12.20 0.30
C ILE A 572 29.63 13.15 0.69
N ASP A 573 29.35 14.16 -0.14
CA ASP A 573 28.27 15.09 0.11
C ASP A 573 26.93 14.55 -0.41
N LEU A 574 26.08 14.10 0.51
CA LEU A 574 24.74 13.59 0.22
C LEU A 574 23.63 14.61 0.53
N SER A 575 23.97 15.89 0.76
CA SER A 575 22.99 16.92 1.13
C SER A 575 21.74 17.03 0.22
N PRO A 576 21.76 16.67 -1.10
CA PRO A 576 20.52 16.63 -1.89
C PRO A 576 19.45 15.68 -1.36
N MET A 577 19.80 14.72 -0.50
CA MET A 577 18.84 13.84 0.15
C MET A 577 17.96 14.56 1.17
N ASP A 578 18.44 15.65 1.80
CA ASP A 578 17.71 16.34 2.88
C ASP A 578 16.34 16.89 2.44
N ASP A 579 16.16 17.14 1.14
CA ASP A 579 14.87 17.57 0.55
C ASP A 579 13.76 16.51 0.73
N TYR A 580 14.13 15.26 0.98
CA TYR A 580 13.25 14.10 1.13
C TYR A 580 13.03 13.70 2.60
N ARG A 581 13.54 14.48 3.56
CA ARG A 581 13.33 14.25 4.98
C ARG A 581 11.83 14.18 5.32
N VAL A 582 11.47 13.16 6.10
CA VAL A 582 10.14 13.03 6.69
C VAL A 582 10.05 13.82 7.99
N GLN A 583 8.93 14.55 8.17
CA GLN A 583 8.63 15.22 9.44
C GLN A 583 7.88 14.31 10.41
N TYR A 584 7.24 13.26 9.89
CA TYR A 584 6.47 12.30 10.67
C TYR A 584 7.15 10.96 10.61
N PHE A 585 7.49 10.43 11.78
CA PHE A 585 8.02 9.09 11.93
C PHE A 585 7.01 8.26 12.71
N HIS A 586 6.62 7.13 12.14
CA HIS A 586 5.60 6.24 12.68
C HIS A 586 6.25 4.97 13.24
N GLU A 587 5.44 4.15 13.91
CA GLU A 587 5.86 2.81 14.36
C GLU A 587 7.01 2.82 15.38
N ILE A 588 7.00 3.74 16.33
CA ILE A 588 8.02 3.83 17.40
C ILE A 588 7.69 2.84 18.52
N GLU A 589 8.44 1.76 18.64
CA GLU A 589 8.37 0.83 19.77
C GLU A 589 8.98 1.46 21.02
N THR A 590 8.17 2.19 21.80
CA THR A 590 8.70 3.01 22.91
C THR A 590 9.40 2.24 24.03
N GLN A 591 9.31 0.91 24.04
CA GLN A 591 9.99 0.08 25.04
C GLN A 591 11.44 -0.24 24.68
N THR A 592 11.75 -0.31 23.38
CA THR A 592 13.09 -0.65 22.88
C THR A 592 13.76 0.50 22.14
N PHE A 593 12.98 1.47 21.69
CA PHE A 593 13.48 2.66 21.01
C PHE A 593 14.18 3.61 21.99
N ASP A 594 15.42 3.99 21.69
CA ASP A 594 16.21 4.87 22.54
C ASP A 594 15.74 6.33 22.42
N PHE A 595 15.09 6.82 23.47
CA PHE A 595 14.73 8.22 23.61
C PHE A 595 14.64 8.63 25.07
N GLU A 596 14.76 9.93 25.28
CA GLU A 596 14.59 10.57 26.57
C GLU A 596 13.41 11.55 26.50
N GLN A 597 12.38 11.36 27.34
CA GLN A 597 11.31 12.35 27.51
C GLN A 597 11.84 13.56 28.29
N ILE A 598 11.77 14.77 27.72
CA ILE A 598 12.34 16.01 28.27
C ILE A 598 11.28 17.04 28.72
N SER A 599 9.99 16.78 28.49
CA SER A 599 8.88 17.61 28.99
C SER A 599 7.84 16.81 29.77
N ASP A 600 6.87 17.51 30.35
CA ASP A 600 5.60 16.95 30.80
C ASP A 600 4.82 16.27 29.65
N ASP A 601 3.92 15.35 30.02
CA ASP A 601 2.89 14.82 29.12
C ASP A 601 1.75 15.85 29.01
N VAL A 602 1.36 16.21 27.79
CA VAL A 602 0.33 17.22 27.53
C VAL A 602 -0.79 16.63 26.68
N GLU A 603 -2.04 16.78 27.11
CA GLU A 603 -3.20 16.49 26.26
C GLU A 603 -3.28 17.56 25.15
N LEU A 604 -3.11 17.14 23.91
CA LEU A 604 -3.22 18.00 22.73
C LEU A 604 -4.69 18.33 22.47
N PHE A 605 -5.53 17.31 22.37
CA PHE A 605 -6.97 17.46 22.26
C PHE A 605 -7.69 16.15 22.60
N ARG A 606 -8.99 16.26 22.87
CA ARG A 606 -9.86 15.12 23.18
C ARG A 606 -11.07 15.07 22.25
N MET A 607 -11.35 13.89 21.72
CA MET A 607 -12.58 13.56 21.03
C MET A 607 -13.57 12.91 22.00
N ASP A 608 -14.84 13.31 21.92
CA ASP A 608 -15.94 12.78 22.71
C ASP A 608 -16.99 12.12 21.81
N PHE A 609 -17.12 10.80 21.94
CA PHE A 609 -18.07 9.95 21.22
C PHE A 609 -19.35 9.66 22.01
N SER A 610 -19.47 10.20 23.24
CA SER A 610 -20.66 10.03 24.10
C SER A 610 -21.81 10.96 23.70
N ASN A 611 -21.50 12.12 23.13
CA ASN A 611 -22.48 13.13 22.74
C ASN A 611 -23.32 12.70 21.52
N SER A 612 -24.63 12.92 21.60
CA SER A 612 -25.64 12.50 20.62
C SER A 612 -25.84 13.46 19.43
N ASN A 613 -25.10 14.57 19.37
CA ASN A 613 -25.28 15.63 18.37
C ASN A 613 -24.53 15.37 17.06
N ARG A 614 -24.99 16.04 15.98
CA ARG A 614 -24.49 15.96 14.61
C ARG A 614 -23.01 16.38 14.41
N ASN A 615 -22.33 16.87 15.45
CA ASN A 615 -20.96 17.42 15.38
C ASN A 615 -19.86 16.35 15.58
N LEU A 616 -20.18 15.06 15.53
CA LEU A 616 -19.18 13.97 15.69
C LEU A 616 -18.12 14.00 14.58
N LEU A 617 -18.51 14.32 13.34
CA LEU A 617 -17.57 14.46 12.22
C LEU A 617 -16.74 15.74 12.31
N ASP A 618 -17.30 16.82 12.88
CA ASP A 618 -16.57 18.08 13.07
C ASP A 618 -15.37 17.89 14.00
N GLN A 619 -15.44 16.96 14.94
CA GLN A 619 -14.30 16.64 15.82
C GLN A 619 -13.10 16.05 15.08
N LEU A 620 -13.29 15.56 13.83
CA LEU A 620 -12.23 15.07 12.96
C LEU A 620 -11.45 16.19 12.27
N THR A 621 -11.90 17.45 12.43
CA THR A 621 -11.22 18.63 11.92
C THR A 621 -11.07 19.67 13.03
N ARG A 622 -9.83 19.92 13.46
CA ARG A 622 -9.49 21.00 14.39
C ARG A 622 -8.39 21.85 13.78
N VAL A 623 -8.65 23.14 13.61
CA VAL A 623 -7.68 24.05 13.00
C VAL A 623 -6.99 24.88 14.08
N LYS A 624 -5.67 25.10 13.96
CA LYS A 624 -4.85 26.01 14.77
C LYS A 624 -5.04 25.88 16.29
N GLN A 625 -5.09 24.64 16.76
CA GLN A 625 -4.97 24.33 18.17
C GLN A 625 -3.56 24.66 18.67
N HIS A 626 -3.41 24.84 19.98
CA HIS A 626 -2.10 25.03 20.56
C HIS A 626 -1.97 24.33 21.91
N CYS A 627 -0.76 23.90 22.22
CA CYS A 627 -0.39 23.36 23.52
C CYS A 627 0.95 23.97 23.97
N ILE A 628 1.23 23.85 25.26
CA ILE A 628 2.48 24.31 25.87
C ILE A 628 3.11 23.13 26.58
N PHE A 629 4.34 22.80 26.20
CA PHE A 629 5.17 21.83 26.89
C PHE A 629 6.09 22.57 27.87
N THR A 630 6.23 22.06 29.09
CA THR A 630 7.16 22.57 30.09
C THR A 630 8.35 21.63 30.18
N CYS A 631 9.54 22.15 29.90
CA CYS A 631 10.76 21.36 29.91
C CYS A 631 11.15 20.99 31.34
N LEU A 632 11.33 19.68 31.58
CA LEU A 632 11.66 19.13 32.88
C LEU A 632 13.17 19.00 33.10
N LYS A 633 13.97 19.08 32.03
CA LYS A 633 15.44 18.90 32.07
C LYS A 633 16.14 19.58 30.90
N THR A 634 17.34 20.08 31.15
CA THR A 634 18.17 20.68 30.10
C THR A 634 18.65 19.59 29.13
N SER A 635 18.17 19.62 27.88
CA SER A 635 18.48 18.60 26.86
C SER A 635 18.16 19.13 25.45
N VAL A 636 18.58 18.41 24.42
CA VAL A 636 18.29 18.75 23.02
C VAL A 636 16.94 18.14 22.61
N CYS A 637 15.97 18.98 22.27
CA CYS A 637 14.69 18.57 21.72
C CYS A 637 14.84 18.20 20.24
N HIS A 638 14.53 16.95 19.92
CA HIS A 638 14.56 16.38 18.58
C HIS A 638 13.17 16.24 17.96
N ALA A 639 12.18 15.86 18.77
CA ALA A 639 10.84 15.58 18.29
C ALA A 639 9.76 15.81 19.36
N ILE A 640 8.50 15.86 18.92
CA ILE A 640 7.31 15.70 19.74
C ILE A 640 6.80 14.27 19.53
N LEU A 641 6.89 13.42 20.55
CA LEU A 641 6.25 12.11 20.57
C LEU A 641 4.76 12.29 20.85
N PHE A 642 3.88 11.58 20.15
CA PHE A 642 2.44 11.62 20.40
C PHE A 642 1.80 10.23 20.30
N TRP A 643 0.75 10.04 21.11
CA TRP A 643 0.04 8.77 21.28
C TRP A 643 -1.42 9.03 21.69
N PHE A 644 -2.18 7.95 21.90
CA PHE A 644 -3.59 8.02 22.25
C PHE A 644 -3.89 7.37 23.60
N THR A 645 -4.89 7.91 24.29
CA THR A 645 -5.49 7.31 25.47
C THR A 645 -6.97 7.09 25.23
N LEU A 646 -7.43 5.85 25.42
CA LEU A 646 -8.83 5.45 25.25
C LEU A 646 -9.55 5.47 26.59
N PHE A 647 -10.84 5.81 26.57
CA PHE A 647 -11.69 5.80 27.77
C PHE A 647 -12.93 4.95 27.55
N ASP A 648 -13.31 4.18 28.56
CA ASP A 648 -14.54 3.38 28.56
C ASP A 648 -15.70 4.11 29.28
N PRO A 649 -16.96 3.65 29.13
CA PRO A 649 -18.11 4.25 29.81
C PRO A 649 -18.06 4.13 31.35
N ASN A 650 -17.18 3.30 31.91
CA ASN A 650 -17.07 3.06 33.35
C ASN A 650 -15.99 3.96 34.01
N GLY A 651 -15.32 4.82 33.24
CA GLY A 651 -14.26 5.70 33.73
C GLY A 651 -12.86 5.06 33.73
N ASN A 652 -12.71 3.86 33.17
CA ASN A 652 -11.39 3.26 32.96
C ASN A 652 -10.70 3.91 31.76
N SER A 653 -9.38 4.02 31.82
CA SER A 653 -8.55 4.52 30.73
C SER A 653 -7.50 3.49 30.31
N LEU A 654 -7.10 3.57 29.05
CA LEU A 654 -6.02 2.78 28.46
C LEU A 654 -5.05 3.71 27.73
N ASP A 655 -3.89 3.97 28.34
CA ASP A 655 -2.77 4.70 27.71
C ASP A 655 -2.01 3.74 26.80
N LEU A 656 -2.14 3.96 25.49
CA LEU A 656 -1.58 3.07 24.48
C LEU A 656 -0.04 3.13 24.42
N ARG A 657 0.61 4.21 24.86
CA ARG A 657 2.08 4.28 24.90
C ARG A 657 2.66 3.37 25.99
N ARG A 658 2.04 3.37 27.17
CA ARG A 658 2.62 2.70 28.35
C ARG A 658 2.10 1.28 28.55
N GLN A 659 0.86 1.01 28.16
CA GLN A 659 0.15 -0.21 28.55
C GLN A 659 -0.07 -1.18 27.40
N SER A 660 -0.04 -0.73 26.15
CA SER A 660 -0.20 -1.60 24.97
C SER A 660 1.14 -1.98 24.37
N ALA A 661 1.26 -3.22 23.92
CA ALA A 661 2.34 -3.70 23.07
C ALA A 661 1.96 -3.64 21.57
N ALA A 662 0.69 -3.41 21.28
CA ALA A 662 0.16 -3.41 19.91
C ALA A 662 0.18 -2.05 19.23
N PHE A 663 0.07 -0.98 20.02
CA PHE A 663 0.03 0.36 19.48
C PHE A 663 1.42 0.98 19.53
N LEU A 664 1.91 1.39 18.36
CA LEU A 664 3.21 2.06 18.23
C LEU A 664 3.00 3.58 18.05
N PRO A 665 3.45 4.41 19.01
CA PRO A 665 3.42 5.86 18.89
C PRO A 665 4.11 6.43 17.65
N SER A 666 3.80 7.69 17.36
CA SER A 666 4.41 8.44 16.27
C SER A 666 5.11 9.68 16.81
N ALA A 667 6.10 10.19 16.08
CA ALA A 667 6.81 11.41 16.44
C ALA A 667 6.80 12.43 15.29
N PHE A 668 6.61 13.69 15.66
CA PHE A 668 6.84 14.85 14.79
C PHE A 668 8.25 15.38 15.02
N LEU A 669 9.09 15.33 13.99
CA LEU A 669 10.47 15.78 14.06
C LEU A 669 10.58 17.29 13.84
N LEU A 670 11.31 17.96 14.74
CA LEU A 670 11.61 19.37 14.53
C LEU A 670 12.56 19.53 13.33
N SER A 671 12.28 20.51 12.47
CA SER A 671 13.16 20.84 11.34
C SER A 671 14.60 21.09 11.80
N ASN A 672 14.77 21.80 12.91
CA ASN A 672 16.04 21.99 13.59
C ASN A 672 15.92 21.55 15.04
N SER A 673 16.91 20.79 15.52
CA SER A 673 17.01 20.46 16.94
C SER A 673 17.10 21.74 17.77
N LYS A 674 16.50 21.75 18.96
CA LYS A 674 16.54 22.90 19.87
C LYS A 674 17.09 22.51 21.23
N THR A 675 18.10 23.21 21.72
CA THR A 675 18.54 23.05 23.12
C THR A 675 17.55 23.79 24.03
N LEU A 676 16.94 23.06 24.96
CA LEU A 676 16.01 23.60 25.95
C LEU A 676 16.62 23.46 27.35
N SER A 677 16.37 24.42 28.23
CA SER A 677 16.73 24.38 29.65
C SER A 677 15.54 23.99 30.51
N VAL A 678 15.80 23.56 31.75
CA VAL A 678 14.75 23.37 32.77
C VAL A 678 13.83 24.59 32.84
N ASP A 679 12.52 24.35 32.92
CA ASP A 679 11.42 25.32 32.97
C ASP A 679 11.19 26.14 31.68
N ASP A 680 11.96 25.90 30.61
CA ASP A 680 11.65 26.49 29.32
C ASP A 680 10.30 25.97 28.82
N LYS A 681 9.51 26.87 28.22
CA LYS A 681 8.18 26.56 27.70
C LYS A 681 8.18 26.61 26.18
N LEU A 682 7.71 25.53 25.57
CA LEU A 682 7.60 25.41 24.12
C LEU A 682 6.14 25.41 23.72
N LYS A 683 5.72 26.43 22.95
CA LYS A 683 4.38 26.49 22.37
C LYS A 683 4.37 25.80 21.02
N ALA A 684 3.58 24.75 20.88
CA ALA A 684 3.31 24.11 19.59
C ALA A 684 1.93 24.53 19.10
N ILE A 685 1.85 24.92 17.83
CA ILE A 685 0.60 25.16 17.10
C ILE A 685 0.39 23.99 16.15
N PHE A 686 -0.78 23.36 16.21
CA PHE A 686 -1.10 22.19 15.42
C PHE A 686 -2.55 22.20 14.93
N SER A 687 -2.86 21.39 13.94
CA SER A 687 -4.21 21.13 13.46
C SER A 687 -4.39 19.63 13.33
N PHE A 688 -5.63 19.18 13.43
CA PHE A 688 -6.03 17.81 13.17
C PHE A 688 -6.98 17.79 11.97
N LEU A 689 -6.74 16.93 10.98
CA LEU A 689 -7.56 16.82 9.79
C LEU A 689 -7.68 15.36 9.36
N HIS A 690 -8.88 14.80 9.46
CA HIS A 690 -9.23 13.47 8.96
C HIS A 690 -8.21 12.41 9.41
N GLY A 691 -7.90 12.36 10.71
CA GLY A 691 -6.93 11.43 11.25
C GLY A 691 -5.47 11.89 11.26
N ASN A 692 -5.13 13.03 10.66
CA ASN A 692 -3.75 13.52 10.53
C ASN A 692 -3.48 14.68 11.49
N LEU A 693 -2.46 14.55 12.34
CA LEU A 693 -2.00 15.59 13.25
C LEU A 693 -0.86 16.40 12.62
N LEU A 694 -1.12 17.66 12.25
CA LEU A 694 -0.16 18.53 11.59
C LEU A 694 0.38 19.64 12.50
N PHE A 695 1.69 19.69 12.73
CA PHE A 695 2.35 20.76 13.49
C PHE A 695 2.80 21.89 12.57
N HIS A 696 2.41 23.13 12.88
CA HIS A 696 2.56 24.31 12.02
C HIS A 696 3.78 25.14 12.43
N SER A 697 3.92 25.35 13.74
CA SER A 697 5.02 26.13 14.29
C SER A 697 5.28 25.73 15.73
N ILE A 698 6.55 25.81 16.12
CA ILE A 698 7.02 25.53 17.46
C ILE A 698 7.90 26.70 17.90
N LYS A 699 7.44 27.47 18.90
CA LYS A 699 8.09 28.72 19.34
C LYS A 699 8.40 28.67 20.84
N ASP A 700 9.50 29.31 21.21
CA ASP A 700 9.90 29.45 22.61
C ASP A 700 9.06 30.58 23.23
N LEU A 701 8.52 30.35 24.42
CA LEU A 701 7.81 31.38 25.19
C LEU A 701 8.79 32.06 26.15
N PRO A 702 8.99 33.39 26.07
CA PRO A 702 9.90 34.11 26.97
C PRO A 702 9.52 33.92 28.44
N ARG A 703 10.51 33.62 29.30
CA ARG A 703 10.35 33.52 30.78
C ARG A 703 9.77 34.80 31.44
N ALA A 704 9.82 35.94 30.75
CA ALA A 704 9.26 37.20 31.26
C ALA A 704 7.72 37.26 31.21
N LEU A 705 7.05 36.42 30.41
CA LEU A 705 5.58 36.38 30.29
C LEU A 705 4.92 35.43 31.30
N THR A 706 5.70 34.71 32.11
CA THR A 706 5.20 33.62 32.98
C THR A 706 4.84 34.05 34.42
N GLN A 707 4.83 35.35 34.75
CA GLN A 707 4.50 35.81 36.13
C GLN A 707 3.04 36.22 36.37
N ASN A 708 2.16 36.25 35.36
CA ASN A 708 0.73 36.43 35.61
C ASN A 708 -0.01 35.08 35.57
N LYS A 709 -0.11 34.44 36.74
CA LYS A 709 -1.23 33.53 37.05
C LYS A 709 -2.51 34.36 37.11
N GLN A 710 -3.11 34.65 35.97
CA GLN A 710 -4.53 34.99 35.91
C GLN A 710 -5.23 33.89 35.11
N LYS A 711 -6.27 33.32 35.75
CA LYS A 711 -7.31 32.49 35.14
C LYS A 711 -7.54 32.93 33.69
N TYR A 712 -7.13 32.11 32.73
CA TYR A 712 -7.61 32.23 31.37
C TYR A 712 -8.92 31.47 31.31
N GLU A 713 -10.01 32.22 31.26
CA GLU A 713 -11.32 31.72 30.88
C GLU A 713 -11.29 31.25 29.42
N ASP A 714 -12.14 30.26 29.19
CA ASP A 714 -12.38 29.53 27.96
C ASP A 714 -12.60 30.45 26.75
N PRO A 715 -11.82 30.38 25.65
CA PRO A 715 -12.05 31.19 24.46
C PRO A 715 -13.09 30.53 23.52
N TRP A 716 -14.12 29.88 24.07
CA TRP A 716 -15.36 29.59 23.34
C TRP A 716 -16.38 30.70 23.63
N SER A 717 -16.08 31.91 23.18
CA SER A 717 -17.14 32.88 22.89
C SER A 717 -17.46 32.76 21.40
N ASP A 718 -18.64 32.22 21.11
CA ASP A 718 -19.32 32.39 19.84
C ASP A 718 -19.20 33.84 19.34
N ASP A 719 -18.79 33.97 18.07
CA ASP A 719 -19.13 35.02 17.09
C ASP A 719 -17.91 35.62 16.36
N ALA A 720 -17.68 35.14 15.13
CA ALA A 720 -17.76 35.95 13.91
C ALA A 720 -17.44 35.11 12.66
N GLU A 721 -18.50 34.85 11.88
CA GLU A 721 -18.53 34.68 10.42
C GLU A 721 -17.52 33.74 9.72
N ASP A 722 -17.89 32.45 9.66
CA ASP A 722 -17.85 31.68 8.40
C ASP A 722 -18.88 30.52 8.41
N LYS A 723 -20.09 30.80 8.95
CA LYS A 723 -21.18 29.83 9.13
C LYS A 723 -22.00 29.57 7.84
N THR A 724 -21.43 29.71 6.65
CA THR A 724 -22.15 29.55 5.36
C THR A 724 -21.53 28.59 4.35
N ILE A 725 -20.56 27.75 4.73
CA ILE A 725 -20.01 26.71 3.82
C ILE A 725 -20.31 25.26 4.27
N LEU A 726 -20.93 25.04 5.43
CA LEU A 726 -21.23 23.69 5.94
C LEU A 726 -22.67 23.18 5.66
N SER A 727 -23.54 23.96 5.02
CA SER A 727 -24.93 23.52 4.71
C SER A 727 -25.11 22.83 3.35
N GLN A 728 -24.06 22.66 2.54
CA GLN A 728 -24.12 21.87 1.29
C GLN A 728 -23.62 20.42 1.43
N TRP A 729 -23.16 20.02 2.61
CA TRP A 729 -22.56 18.69 2.84
C TRP A 729 -23.57 17.62 3.28
N ALA A 730 -24.89 17.91 3.19
CA ALA A 730 -25.96 16.98 3.53
C ALA A 730 -26.67 16.34 2.31
N LEU A 731 -26.20 16.57 1.07
CA LEU A 731 -26.83 16.03 -0.15
C LEU A 731 -25.99 14.99 -0.92
N PHE A 732 -24.82 14.59 -0.42
CA PHE A 732 -23.98 13.57 -1.06
C PHE A 732 -23.73 12.34 -0.16
N HIS A 733 -24.78 11.88 0.54
CA HIS A 733 -24.82 10.53 1.08
C HIS A 733 -25.84 9.68 0.30
N TRP A 734 -25.33 8.94 -0.67
CA TRP A 734 -25.81 7.60 -0.98
C TRP A 734 -24.59 6.69 -1.01
N GLY A 735 -24.33 5.99 0.10
CA GLY A 735 -23.57 4.73 0.06
C GLY A 735 -24.55 3.56 -0.13
N PRO A 736 -24.10 2.34 -0.50
CA PRO A 736 -22.70 1.93 -0.65
C PRO A 736 -22.37 1.07 -1.90
N ILE A 737 -21.08 0.92 -2.23
CA ILE A 737 -20.36 -0.34 -2.54
C ILE A 737 -18.88 -0.03 -2.85
N SER A 738 -18.03 -0.73 -2.12
CA SER A 738 -16.60 -1.00 -2.25
C SER A 738 -15.93 -0.81 -3.62
N SER A 739 -14.68 -0.31 -3.56
CA SER A 739 -13.59 -0.60 -4.52
C SER A 739 -13.90 -0.41 -6.00
N MET A 740 -14.23 0.82 -6.42
CA MET A 740 -13.93 1.40 -7.74
C MET A 740 -14.71 2.71 -7.89
N SER A 741 -13.99 3.82 -7.98
CA SER A 741 -14.56 5.16 -8.21
C SER A 741 -15.02 5.34 -9.67
N ILE A 742 -15.90 4.49 -10.18
CA ILE A 742 -16.48 4.64 -11.53
C ILE A 742 -17.98 4.33 -11.50
N CYS A 743 -18.81 5.37 -11.65
CA CYS A 743 -20.25 5.21 -11.87
C CYS A 743 -20.53 4.51 -13.22
N THR A 744 -21.21 3.36 -13.17
CA THR A 744 -21.56 2.54 -14.35
C THR A 744 -23.00 2.86 -14.76
N ILE A 745 -23.22 3.30 -16.01
CA ILE A 745 -24.57 3.62 -16.54
C ILE A 745 -25.40 2.34 -16.60
N LEU A 746 -26.68 2.43 -16.20
CA LEU A 746 -27.62 1.29 -16.15
C LEU A 746 -26.98 0.10 -15.44
N MET A 747 -26.47 0.36 -14.23
CA MET A 747 -25.85 -0.66 -13.40
C MET A 747 -26.88 -1.76 -13.11
N ASP A 748 -26.51 -2.98 -13.46
CA ASP A 748 -27.31 -4.17 -13.24
C ASP A 748 -26.94 -4.80 -11.90
N HIS A 749 -25.67 -5.18 -11.75
CA HIS A 749 -25.12 -5.71 -10.52
C HIS A 749 -23.58 -5.60 -10.52
N HIS A 750 -22.97 -5.72 -9.35
CA HIS A 750 -21.53 -5.96 -9.26
C HIS A 750 -21.30 -7.47 -9.32
N CYS A 751 -20.48 -7.93 -10.27
CA CYS A 751 -20.21 -9.34 -10.45
C CYS A 751 -18.80 -9.67 -9.94
N PRO A 752 -18.67 -10.39 -8.80
CA PRO A 752 -17.37 -10.71 -8.22
C PRO A 752 -16.54 -11.64 -9.13
N TRP A 753 -17.19 -12.41 -10.01
CA TRP A 753 -16.53 -13.38 -10.90
C TRP A 753 -15.77 -12.74 -12.06
N VAL A 754 -16.25 -11.59 -12.55
CA VAL A 754 -15.52 -10.78 -13.54
C VAL A 754 -14.80 -9.61 -12.88
N ASN A 755 -14.82 -9.56 -11.54
CA ASN A 755 -14.26 -8.51 -10.70
C ASN A 755 -14.60 -7.09 -11.22
N ASN A 756 -15.83 -6.89 -11.68
CA ASN A 756 -16.26 -5.67 -12.36
C ASN A 756 -17.77 -5.44 -12.20
N CYS A 757 -18.20 -4.18 -12.28
CA CYS A 757 -19.60 -3.81 -12.35
C CYS A 757 -20.17 -4.13 -13.74
N VAL A 758 -21.28 -4.84 -13.78
CA VAL A 758 -22.03 -5.12 -15.01
C VAL A 758 -23.12 -4.06 -15.15
N GLY A 759 -23.18 -3.40 -16.30
CA GLY A 759 -24.20 -2.42 -16.63
C GLY A 759 -24.31 -2.20 -18.14
N GLY A 760 -25.05 -1.19 -18.56
CA GLY A 760 -25.47 -1.04 -19.97
C GLY A 760 -24.35 -1.05 -21.02
N ARG A 761 -23.11 -0.69 -20.67
CA ARG A 761 -21.97 -0.67 -21.61
C ARG A 761 -21.25 -2.01 -21.76
N ASN A 762 -21.29 -2.88 -20.76
CA ASN A 762 -20.61 -4.18 -20.77
C ASN A 762 -21.57 -5.38 -20.60
N GLN A 763 -22.88 -5.13 -20.50
CA GLN A 763 -23.94 -6.15 -20.49
C GLN A 763 -23.78 -7.18 -21.61
N PHE A 764 -23.45 -6.73 -22.83
CA PHE A 764 -23.24 -7.62 -23.97
C PHE A 764 -22.03 -8.55 -23.79
N HIS A 765 -20.93 -8.04 -23.22
CA HIS A 765 -19.75 -8.84 -22.92
C HIS A 765 -20.04 -9.85 -21.81
N PHE A 766 -20.83 -9.46 -20.81
CA PHE A 766 -21.25 -10.35 -19.73
C PHE A 766 -22.16 -11.49 -20.22
N ILE A 767 -23.13 -11.20 -21.10
CA ILE A 767 -23.98 -12.23 -21.73
C ILE A 767 -23.15 -13.18 -22.60
N ARG A 768 -22.17 -12.65 -23.36
CA ARG A 768 -21.22 -13.49 -24.13
C ARG A 768 -20.41 -14.39 -23.23
N PHE A 769 -19.91 -13.86 -22.10
CA PHE A 769 -19.21 -14.65 -21.10
C PHE A 769 -20.08 -15.79 -20.57
N LEU A 770 -21.31 -15.51 -20.12
CA LEU A 770 -22.23 -16.54 -19.63
C LEU A 770 -22.53 -17.61 -20.69
N PHE A 771 -22.68 -17.21 -21.95
CA PHE A 771 -22.90 -18.12 -23.07
C PHE A 771 -21.72 -19.07 -23.31
N PHE A 772 -20.48 -18.55 -23.35
CA PHE A 772 -19.30 -19.38 -23.54
C PHE A 772 -18.96 -20.25 -22.32
N VAL A 773 -19.21 -19.76 -21.10
CA VAL A 773 -19.09 -20.57 -19.88
C VAL A 773 -20.09 -21.73 -19.89
N PHE A 774 -21.33 -21.49 -20.34
CA PHE A 774 -22.32 -22.55 -20.51
C PHE A 774 -21.84 -23.61 -21.51
N ILE A 775 -21.35 -23.21 -22.69
CA ILE A 775 -20.82 -24.16 -23.69
C ILE A 775 -19.62 -24.93 -23.14
N GLY A 776 -18.68 -24.25 -22.48
CA GLY A 776 -17.52 -24.87 -21.86
C GLY A 776 -17.91 -25.90 -20.80
N ALA A 777 -18.89 -25.57 -19.95
CA ALA A 777 -19.41 -26.49 -18.93
C ALA A 777 -20.11 -27.71 -19.55
N VAL A 778 -20.89 -27.53 -20.63
CA VAL A 778 -21.50 -28.65 -21.37
C VAL A 778 -20.41 -29.56 -21.97
N HIS A 779 -19.37 -28.99 -22.56
CA HIS A 779 -18.25 -29.75 -23.12
C HIS A 779 -17.51 -30.55 -22.01
N SER A 780 -17.22 -29.93 -20.87
CA SER A 780 -16.66 -30.61 -19.71
C SER A 780 -17.56 -31.71 -19.17
N ALA A 781 -18.89 -31.51 -19.13
CA ALA A 781 -19.84 -32.53 -18.70
C ALA A 781 -19.83 -33.77 -19.60
N ILE A 782 -19.72 -33.58 -20.92
CA ILE A 782 -19.62 -34.69 -21.89
C ILE A 782 -18.34 -35.50 -21.65
N ILE A 783 -17.20 -34.83 -21.49
CA ILE A 783 -15.91 -35.49 -21.24
C ILE A 783 -15.97 -36.25 -19.91
N LEU A 784 -16.36 -35.59 -18.82
CA LEU A 784 -16.39 -36.20 -17.48
C LEU A 784 -17.39 -37.35 -17.39
N SER A 785 -18.57 -37.23 -18.02
CA SER A 785 -19.56 -38.31 -18.05
C SER A 785 -19.07 -39.50 -18.87
N SER A 786 -18.34 -39.25 -19.97
CA SER A 786 -17.72 -40.31 -20.79
C SER A 786 -16.60 -41.04 -20.03
N CYS A 787 -15.79 -40.30 -19.26
CA CYS A 787 -14.78 -40.87 -18.38
C CYS A 787 -15.41 -41.69 -17.26
N LEU A 788 -16.46 -41.20 -16.61
CA LEU A 788 -17.19 -41.92 -15.57
C LEU A 788 -17.84 -43.20 -16.12
N TYR A 789 -18.43 -43.13 -17.31
CA TYR A 789 -18.98 -44.30 -17.99
C TYR A 789 -17.90 -45.36 -18.25
N LYS A 790 -16.72 -44.96 -18.76
CA LYS A 790 -15.59 -45.88 -18.96
C LYS A 790 -15.18 -46.54 -17.65
N VAL A 791 -14.98 -45.77 -16.58
CA VAL A 791 -14.61 -46.29 -15.25
C VAL A 791 -15.65 -47.29 -14.73
N VAL A 792 -16.94 -46.95 -14.79
CA VAL A 792 -18.03 -47.85 -14.37
C VAL A 792 -18.07 -49.11 -15.23
N SER A 793 -17.91 -48.99 -16.55
CA SER A 793 -17.92 -50.12 -17.47
C SER A 793 -16.77 -51.10 -17.20
N THR A 794 -15.56 -50.60 -16.89
CA THR A 794 -14.40 -51.40 -16.52
C THR A 794 -14.60 -52.09 -15.17
N ILE A 795 -15.19 -51.40 -14.17
CA ILE A 795 -15.50 -52.00 -12.87
C ILE A 795 -16.53 -53.14 -13.03
N ILE A 796 -17.57 -52.94 -13.84
CA ILE A 796 -18.60 -53.95 -14.11
C ILE A 796 -18.01 -55.13 -14.89
N SER A 797 -17.12 -54.91 -15.88
CA SER A 797 -16.48 -55.99 -16.63
C SER A 797 -15.53 -56.81 -15.75
N MET A 798 -14.77 -56.17 -14.85
CA MET A 798 -13.94 -56.86 -13.85
C MET A 798 -14.79 -57.65 -12.84
N SER A 799 -15.92 -57.10 -12.39
CA SER A 799 -16.85 -57.79 -11.49
C SER A 799 -17.50 -59.03 -12.13
N LYS A 800 -17.81 -58.98 -13.43
CA LYS A 800 -18.30 -60.14 -14.21
C LYS A 800 -17.20 -61.17 -14.48
N ALA A 801 -15.97 -60.74 -14.77
CA ALA A 801 -14.82 -61.63 -14.95
C ALA A 801 -14.48 -62.42 -13.67
N ASN A 802 -14.57 -61.79 -12.49
CA ASN A 802 -14.37 -62.46 -11.20
C ASN A 802 -15.43 -63.52 -10.84
N LYS A 803 -16.56 -63.60 -11.56
CA LYS A 803 -17.58 -64.64 -11.38
C LYS A 803 -17.44 -65.82 -12.35
N SER A 804 -16.53 -65.74 -13.32
CA SER A 804 -16.23 -66.81 -14.28
C SER A 804 -14.88 -67.41 -13.94
N LEU A 805 -14.84 -68.62 -13.39
CA LEU A 805 -13.60 -69.40 -13.25
C LEU A 805 -12.96 -69.59 -14.64
N SER A 806 -11.86 -68.89 -14.93
CA SER A 806 -10.68 -69.27 -15.75
C SER A 806 -9.82 -68.02 -16.05
N PRO A 807 -8.47 -68.09 -16.00
CA PRO A 807 -7.62 -66.93 -16.20
C PRO A 807 -7.43 -66.62 -17.70
N PRO A 808 -7.44 -65.36 -18.15
CA PRO A 808 -6.88 -64.97 -19.44
C PRO A 808 -5.49 -64.32 -19.29
N PRO A 809 -4.72 -64.24 -20.39
CA PRO A 809 -3.28 -64.41 -20.39
C PRO A 809 -2.48 -63.15 -20.07
N GLU A 810 -1.22 -63.41 -19.72
CA GLU A 810 -0.01 -62.59 -19.87
C GLU A 810 -0.13 -61.61 -21.05
N TYR A 811 0.38 -60.37 -20.91
CA TYR A 811 0.30 -59.21 -21.83
C TYR A 811 -0.82 -58.18 -21.57
N LEU A 812 -0.70 -57.40 -20.49
CA LEU A 812 -0.96 -55.95 -20.48
C LEU A 812 -0.48 -55.38 -19.14
N GLU A 813 0.80 -55.02 -19.06
CA GLU A 813 1.30 -54.12 -18.04
C GLU A 813 0.66 -52.74 -18.28
N LEU A 814 -0.49 -52.50 -17.64
CA LEU A 814 -0.95 -51.15 -17.37
C LEU A 814 -0.22 -50.67 -16.11
N PRO A 815 0.41 -49.47 -16.14
CA PRO A 815 1.20 -48.99 -15.02
C PRO A 815 0.34 -48.96 -13.77
N ASP A 816 0.94 -49.39 -12.66
CA ASP A 816 0.40 -49.18 -11.31
C ASP A 816 -0.12 -47.75 -11.19
N LEU A 817 -1.44 -47.61 -11.14
CA LEU A 817 -2.13 -46.45 -10.60
C LEU A 817 -2.46 -46.79 -9.15
N PRO A 818 -1.51 -46.67 -8.21
CA PRO A 818 -1.84 -46.82 -6.81
C PRO A 818 -2.60 -45.56 -6.37
N ILE A 819 -3.51 -45.76 -5.42
CA ILE A 819 -4.23 -44.77 -4.59
C ILE A 819 -5.72 -44.57 -4.99
N ASN A 820 -6.55 -45.48 -4.46
CA ASN A 820 -7.98 -45.37 -4.11
C ASN A 820 -9.02 -45.32 -5.25
N SER A 821 -9.36 -46.48 -5.82
CA SER A 821 -10.45 -46.66 -6.79
C SER A 821 -11.81 -46.08 -6.33
N ILE A 822 -12.11 -46.16 -5.04
CA ILE A 822 -13.33 -45.58 -4.45
C ILE A 822 -13.25 -44.05 -4.38
N SER A 823 -12.11 -43.48 -3.98
CA SER A 823 -11.94 -42.02 -3.90
C SER A 823 -11.97 -41.37 -5.28
N MET A 824 -11.35 -42.00 -6.28
CA MET A 824 -11.39 -41.52 -7.67
C MET A 824 -12.79 -41.66 -8.28
N PHE A 825 -13.51 -42.73 -7.97
CA PHE A 825 -14.91 -42.89 -8.37
C PHE A 825 -15.80 -41.82 -7.72
N ILE A 826 -15.69 -41.62 -6.40
CA ILE A 826 -16.42 -40.58 -5.67
C ILE A 826 -16.09 -39.19 -6.21
N ALA A 827 -14.80 -38.89 -6.42
CA ALA A 827 -14.36 -37.62 -6.99
C ALA A 827 -14.92 -37.40 -8.40
N SER A 828 -14.98 -38.45 -9.22
CA SER A 828 -15.54 -38.39 -10.58
C SER A 828 -17.06 -38.15 -10.55
N VAL A 829 -17.80 -38.83 -9.66
CA VAL A 829 -19.24 -38.62 -9.47
C VAL A 829 -19.52 -37.20 -8.97
N LEU A 830 -18.75 -36.71 -8.00
CA LEU A 830 -18.85 -35.34 -7.49
C LEU A 830 -18.52 -34.31 -8.56
N ALA A 831 -17.47 -34.53 -9.36
CA ALA A 831 -17.08 -33.64 -10.46
C ALA A 831 -18.17 -33.54 -11.53
N VAL A 832 -18.78 -34.67 -11.90
CA VAL A 832 -19.93 -34.71 -12.82
C VAL A 832 -21.11 -33.95 -12.21
N GLY A 833 -21.47 -34.22 -10.96
CA GLY A 833 -22.56 -33.55 -10.26
C GLY A 833 -22.37 -32.02 -10.16
N LEU A 834 -21.18 -31.57 -9.81
CA LEU A 834 -20.82 -30.14 -9.76
C LEU A 834 -20.91 -29.50 -11.14
N THR A 835 -20.45 -30.19 -12.20
CA THR A 835 -20.50 -29.67 -13.57
C THR A 835 -21.95 -29.46 -14.03
N TYR A 836 -22.84 -30.42 -13.77
CA TYR A 836 -24.28 -30.25 -14.05
C TYR A 836 -24.91 -29.12 -13.20
N GLY A 837 -24.47 -28.96 -11.95
CA GLY A 837 -24.89 -27.85 -11.08
C GLY A 837 -24.50 -26.48 -11.65
N VAL A 838 -23.26 -26.35 -12.17
CA VAL A 838 -22.79 -25.12 -12.83
C VAL A 838 -23.57 -24.85 -14.11
N ILE A 839 -23.82 -25.88 -14.94
CA ILE A 839 -24.65 -25.74 -16.15
C ILE A 839 -26.02 -25.18 -15.78
N PHE A 840 -26.68 -25.74 -14.76
CA PHE A 840 -28.00 -25.28 -14.32
C PHE A 840 -27.97 -23.82 -13.82
N ALA A 841 -27.04 -23.50 -12.92
CA ALA A 841 -26.93 -22.16 -12.34
C ALA A 841 -26.62 -21.09 -13.40
N VAL A 842 -25.68 -21.36 -14.30
CA VAL A 842 -25.30 -20.44 -15.39
C VAL A 842 -26.44 -20.31 -16.41
N SER A 843 -27.19 -21.38 -16.69
CA SER A 843 -28.36 -21.32 -17.59
C SER A 843 -29.46 -20.41 -17.04
N VAL A 844 -29.75 -20.51 -15.73
CA VAL A 844 -30.73 -19.64 -15.07
C VAL A 844 -30.26 -18.19 -15.12
N LEU A 845 -28.98 -17.92 -14.81
CA LEU A 845 -28.42 -16.57 -14.88
C LEU A 845 -28.44 -16.01 -16.30
N LEU A 846 -28.06 -16.79 -17.30
CA LEU A 846 -28.11 -16.39 -18.72
C LEU A 846 -29.54 -16.06 -19.13
N PHE A 847 -30.52 -16.88 -18.73
CA PHE A 847 -31.93 -16.63 -19.01
C PHE A 847 -32.42 -15.32 -18.36
N LEU A 848 -32.12 -15.10 -17.08
CA LEU A 848 -32.50 -13.88 -16.37
C LEU A 848 -31.90 -12.64 -17.05
N GLN A 849 -30.62 -12.70 -17.41
CA GLN A 849 -29.92 -11.60 -18.06
C GLN A 849 -30.46 -11.31 -19.48
N LEU A 850 -30.82 -12.34 -20.24
CA LEU A 850 -31.48 -12.18 -21.55
C LEU A 850 -32.91 -11.62 -21.40
N ARG A 851 -33.64 -12.05 -20.37
CA ARG A 851 -34.97 -11.53 -20.05
C ARG A 851 -34.93 -10.06 -19.65
N SER A 852 -33.99 -9.65 -18.79
CA SER A 852 -33.80 -8.25 -18.39
C SER A 852 -33.50 -7.36 -19.59
N VAL A 853 -32.67 -7.85 -20.53
CA VAL A 853 -32.43 -7.14 -21.81
C VAL A 853 -33.70 -7.07 -22.67
N TRP A 854 -34.50 -8.13 -22.73
CA TRP A 854 -35.77 -8.13 -23.46
C TRP A 854 -36.81 -7.17 -22.88
N GLN A 855 -36.86 -7.09 -21.54
CA GLN A 855 -37.79 -6.23 -20.80
C GLN A 855 -37.28 -4.79 -20.66
N ASP A 856 -36.05 -4.51 -21.11
CA ASP A 856 -35.34 -3.24 -20.97
C ASP A 856 -35.37 -2.74 -19.52
N THR A 857 -35.06 -3.67 -18.60
CA THR A 857 -34.98 -3.46 -17.15
C THR A 857 -33.62 -3.90 -16.63
N THR A 858 -33.14 -3.29 -15.56
CA THR A 858 -32.01 -3.83 -14.78
C THR A 858 -32.50 -4.64 -13.58
N GLY A 859 -31.65 -5.52 -13.04
CA GLY A 859 -31.93 -6.30 -11.83
C GLY A 859 -32.21 -5.41 -10.61
N ILE A 860 -31.60 -4.23 -10.53
CA ILE A 860 -31.93 -3.23 -9.51
C ILE A 860 -33.34 -2.67 -9.70
N GLU A 861 -33.76 -2.41 -10.94
CA GLU A 861 -35.09 -1.90 -11.25
C GLU A 861 -36.20 -2.93 -10.97
N GLU A 862 -35.92 -4.23 -11.12
CA GLU A 862 -36.84 -5.30 -10.74
C GLU A 862 -36.98 -5.44 -9.22
N ILE A 863 -35.90 -5.23 -8.46
CA ILE A 863 -35.91 -5.32 -6.98
C ILE A 863 -36.53 -4.09 -6.33
N PHE A 864 -36.43 -2.90 -6.95
CA PHE A 864 -36.96 -1.63 -6.41
C PHE A 864 -37.94 -0.90 -7.36
N PRO A 865 -39.16 -1.44 -7.59
CA PRO A 865 -40.11 -0.88 -8.56
C PRO A 865 -40.66 0.52 -8.20
N SER A 866 -40.60 0.92 -6.92
CA SER A 866 -41.05 2.23 -6.42
C SER A 866 -40.02 3.33 -6.69
N ALA A 867 -38.73 3.04 -6.57
CA ALA A 867 -37.64 3.97 -6.91
C ALA A 867 -37.55 4.21 -8.43
N ALA A 868 -37.74 3.17 -9.23
CA ALA A 868 -37.74 3.27 -10.69
C ALA A 868 -38.91 4.10 -11.26
N ARG A 869 -40.09 4.07 -10.61
CA ARG A 869 -41.24 4.91 -10.99
C ARG A 869 -40.99 6.40 -10.75
N ASN A 870 -40.33 6.75 -9.65
CA ASN A 870 -39.94 8.13 -9.33
C ASN A 870 -38.79 8.65 -10.22
N ALA A 871 -37.91 7.76 -10.69
CA ALA A 871 -36.91 8.11 -11.70
C ALA A 871 -37.55 8.40 -13.07
N LYS A 872 -38.56 7.61 -13.48
CA LYS A 872 -39.27 7.79 -14.76
C LYS A 872 -40.18 9.02 -14.82
N SER A 873 -40.63 9.57 -13.69
CA SER A 873 -41.43 10.81 -13.63
C SER A 873 -40.60 12.09 -13.71
N ALA A 874 -39.27 12.01 -13.51
CA ALA A 874 -38.36 13.10 -13.81
C ALA A 874 -38.17 13.22 -15.33
N LYS A 875 -38.55 14.37 -15.90
CA LYS A 875 -38.53 14.74 -17.34
C LYS A 875 -37.22 14.46 -18.11
N LEU A 876 -36.14 14.02 -17.46
CA LEU A 876 -34.86 13.64 -18.05
C LEU A 876 -34.85 12.26 -18.73
N TRP A 877 -35.80 11.37 -18.44
CA TRP A 877 -35.79 9.99 -18.95
C TRP A 877 -36.45 9.78 -20.33
N THR A 878 -37.34 10.68 -20.75
CA THR A 878 -38.08 10.56 -22.02
C THR A 878 -37.29 11.03 -23.24
N GLU A 879 -36.36 11.98 -23.09
CA GLU A 879 -35.57 12.52 -24.21
C GLU A 879 -34.47 11.56 -24.71
N TYR A 880 -33.93 10.70 -23.84
CA TYR A 880 -32.90 9.73 -24.24
C TYR A 880 -33.47 8.56 -25.07
N ARG A 881 -34.72 8.13 -24.80
CA ARG A 881 -35.38 7.02 -25.52
C ARG A 881 -35.85 7.41 -26.93
N MET A 882 -36.26 8.65 -27.17
CA MET A 882 -36.73 9.12 -28.49
C MET A 882 -35.57 9.29 -29.50
N ASN A 883 -34.39 9.72 -29.04
CA ASN A 883 -33.25 9.96 -29.92
C ASN A 883 -32.57 8.67 -30.45
N GLY A 884 -32.66 7.56 -29.71
CA GLY A 884 -32.17 6.25 -30.17
C GLY A 884 -32.99 5.64 -31.32
N LEU A 885 -34.29 5.92 -31.38
CA LEU A 885 -35.18 5.46 -32.47
C LEU A 885 -35.04 6.33 -33.74
N VAL A 886 -34.72 7.62 -33.60
CA VAL A 886 -34.49 8.53 -34.74
C VAL A 886 -33.16 8.22 -35.46
N GLN A 887 -32.11 7.84 -34.74
CA GLN A 887 -30.83 7.43 -35.36
C GLN A 887 -30.93 6.11 -36.15
N ARG A 888 -31.80 5.16 -35.74
CA ARG A 888 -32.05 3.93 -36.51
C ARG A 888 -32.79 4.18 -37.83
N ARG A 889 -33.65 5.20 -37.92
CA ARG A 889 -34.34 5.57 -39.17
C ARG A 889 -33.45 6.33 -40.17
N ARG A 890 -32.42 7.05 -39.71
CA ARG A 890 -31.46 7.74 -40.62
C ARG A 890 -30.43 6.79 -41.26
N ARG A 891 -30.00 5.72 -40.56
CA ARG A 891 -29.08 4.72 -41.12
C ARG A 891 -29.66 3.85 -42.25
N LYS A 892 -31.00 3.73 -42.36
CA LYS A 892 -31.65 3.01 -43.47
C LYS A 892 -31.81 3.84 -44.77
N ARG A 893 -31.50 5.13 -44.76
CA ARG A 893 -31.68 6.02 -45.93
C ARG A 893 -30.39 6.45 -46.64
N SER A 894 -29.20 6.11 -46.13
CA SER A 894 -27.92 6.50 -46.77
C SER A 894 -27.19 5.36 -47.48
N SER A 895 -27.77 4.16 -47.62
CA SER A 895 -27.12 3.03 -48.31
C SER A 895 -27.31 3.02 -49.84
N ASN A 896 -27.96 4.02 -50.43
CA ASN A 896 -28.11 4.15 -51.89
C ASN A 896 -27.63 5.52 -52.36
N LYS A 897 -26.31 5.68 -52.51
CA LYS A 897 -25.71 6.60 -53.50
C LYS A 897 -24.26 6.20 -53.74
N LYS A 898 -24.04 5.54 -54.89
CA LYS A 898 -22.73 5.38 -55.53
C LYS A 898 -22.15 6.78 -55.76
N VAL A 899 -20.92 7.02 -55.32
CA VAL A 899 -20.07 8.10 -55.86
C VAL A 899 -18.72 7.47 -56.18
N MET A 900 -18.29 7.71 -57.42
CA MET A 900 -17.13 7.11 -58.07
C MET A 900 -15.81 7.49 -57.41
N ILE A 901 -14.88 6.52 -57.48
CA ILE A 901 -13.47 6.63 -57.18
C ILE A 901 -12.78 7.37 -58.34
N SER A 902 -11.96 8.37 -58.04
CA SER A 902 -10.84 8.78 -58.90
C SER A 902 -9.55 8.65 -58.11
N ASN A 903 -8.62 7.86 -58.66
CA ASN A 903 -7.27 7.66 -58.17
C ASN A 903 -6.48 8.97 -58.12
N ASP A 904 -5.63 9.14 -57.12
CA ASP A 904 -4.22 9.40 -57.44
C ASP A 904 -3.26 8.99 -56.32
N ASN A 905 -2.05 8.68 -56.77
CA ASN A 905 -1.02 7.89 -56.12
C ASN A 905 -0.34 8.61 -54.95
N ASN A 906 -0.26 7.94 -53.80
CA ASN A 906 1.01 7.72 -53.10
C ASN A 906 0.79 6.71 -51.96
N GLY A 907 1.35 5.51 -52.15
CA GLY A 907 1.31 4.44 -51.18
C GLY A 907 2.08 4.79 -49.91
N ASN A 908 1.43 4.56 -48.77
CA ASN A 908 2.04 3.99 -47.59
C ASN A 908 0.91 3.38 -46.75
N ASN A 909 0.80 2.05 -46.82
CA ASN A 909 0.05 1.27 -45.84
C ASN A 909 0.83 1.31 -44.52
N ILE A 910 0.19 1.82 -43.47
CA ILE A 910 0.51 1.43 -42.10
C ILE A 910 -0.79 0.89 -41.52
N ASP A 911 -0.86 -0.43 -41.42
CA ASP A 911 -1.85 -1.15 -40.64
C ASP A 911 -1.65 -0.80 -39.16
N CYS A 912 -2.63 -0.12 -38.57
CA CYS A 912 -2.77 -0.06 -37.12
C CYS A 912 -3.82 -1.08 -36.71
N GLU A 913 -3.34 -2.24 -36.27
CA GLU A 913 -4.10 -3.15 -35.43
C GLU A 913 -4.60 -2.41 -34.18
N TYR A 914 -5.88 -2.62 -33.90
CA TYR A 914 -6.60 -2.10 -32.74
C TYR A 914 -6.12 -2.77 -31.45
N TYR A 915 -5.83 -1.96 -30.44
CA TYR A 915 -6.03 -2.29 -29.03
C TYR A 915 -6.99 -1.28 -28.39
#